data_AF-A0A1F3XSW2-F1
#
_entry.id   AF-A0A1F3XSW2-F1
#
_cell.length_a   1.000
_cell.length_b   1.000
_cell.length_c   1.000
_cell.angle_alpha   90.00
_cell.angle_beta   90.00
_cell.angle_gamma   90.00
#
_symmetry.space_group_name_H-M   'P 1'
#
loop_
_entity.id
_entity.type
_entity.pdbx_description
1 polymer ?
#
loop_
_entity_poly.entity_id
_entity_poly.type
_entity_poly.pdbx_seq_one_letter_code
_entity_poly.pdbx_strand_id
1 'polypeptide(L)'
;MAVAMALATTTSCKMGEVEVSGTVNEIGGGTTTASTGNPVSSVSFPGISSIDQISGSTVRLNWTHVSGAQVYYIYNTTSGSQVLITFFAAPTATYTVTGLSPATTYKFRVRMMDSTGSTDTNTNDSTTTTLSVTATWAGWTHAQALGPTTPTSGSSITAGTASVTLTWNAMTLSSGSVASYNMYRSTTQSGTYTLQQSGIDASARSYTQSDPNVTADTSYWYKVKPVVGAAEVEPASAVDAAIHIIVPTNNMVFVNRWIANQEVCGLMGRAVSRDYNYRCDYTGPGKHSSGDYYDIGGNFIIDRFEMGCNYTKGTDCGGSDCIGTASPPGAGLGSNGSTYYSRQDAKCYYKSGGAWTAATSLGSHATRTAMASNSPGLPPFVYIDQTQSYNVCALKTAGSYGAMKLPSRKVQLAAAAWSSALSDATIATTENGTSINTTHNCNTNSGSGLTYDDLATPGDLETLPGCSKTDCNVGGAGSLRAVRTGGTSTTNCVSRYGAQDMVGNVYEWLSDQLGACSGAAAYTCAGAASGLDATNTDFQTYSFTGAADGAGPGGQAITNYSMDAGTFSSTRFIIPLGLLAVGSANASFDSFLLTAVVGAGNFDPAKLHGDYFYINNATVGASRGAIGGGYWVVGAPSGRFVLGLYVVPASAGISIGLRCASAPLAD
;
A
#
# COMPACT_ATOMS: atom_id res chain seq x y z
N MET A 1 3.66 -3.19 -28.64
CA MET A 1 2.80 -4.36 -28.91
C MET A 1 1.38 -3.83 -29.04
N ALA A 2 0.98 -3.47 -30.26
CA ALA A 2 -0.35 -2.90 -30.53
C ALA A 2 -1.30 -4.07 -30.83
N VAL A 3 -2.36 -4.22 -30.05
CA VAL A 3 -3.45 -5.14 -30.37
C VAL A 3 -4.61 -4.30 -30.87
N ALA A 4 -4.81 -4.38 -32.18
CA ALA A 4 -5.90 -3.79 -32.92
C ALA A 4 -7.21 -4.53 -32.63
N MET A 5 -8.28 -3.75 -32.44
CA MET A 5 -9.65 -4.20 -32.30
C MET A 5 -10.16 -4.64 -33.68
N ALA A 6 -10.68 -5.87 -33.77
CA ALA A 6 -11.12 -6.48 -35.02
C ALA A 6 -12.39 -5.79 -35.57
N LEU A 7 -12.30 -5.26 -36.79
CA LEU A 7 -13.45 -4.93 -37.65
C LEU A 7 -13.89 -6.20 -38.38
N ALA A 8 -15.14 -6.61 -38.23
CA ALA A 8 -15.75 -7.63 -39.08
C ALA A 8 -16.14 -7.01 -40.43
N THR A 9 -15.54 -7.51 -41.50
CA THR A 9 -15.74 -7.13 -42.90
C THR A 9 -17.05 -7.68 -43.47
N THR A 10 -17.81 -6.84 -44.17
CA THR A 10 -18.92 -7.24 -45.04
C THR A 10 -18.40 -7.80 -46.36
N THR A 11 -18.72 -9.06 -46.66
CA THR A 11 -18.46 -9.69 -47.98
C THR A 11 -19.53 -9.25 -48.98
N SER A 12 -19.10 -8.64 -50.08
CA SER A 12 -19.95 -8.26 -51.21
C SER A 12 -20.17 -9.47 -52.12
N CYS A 13 -21.42 -9.81 -52.44
CA CYS A 13 -21.74 -10.79 -53.49
C CYS A 13 -22.26 -10.03 -54.74
N LYS A 14 -21.48 -10.07 -55.83
CA LYS A 14 -21.93 -9.68 -57.17
C LYS A 14 -22.59 -10.91 -57.81
N MET A 15 -23.85 -10.81 -58.22
CA MET A 15 -24.43 -11.76 -59.18
C MET A 15 -24.24 -11.22 -60.60
N GLY A 16 -23.57 -12.00 -61.44
CA GLY A 16 -23.45 -11.78 -62.87
C GLY A 16 -24.66 -12.35 -63.62
N GLU A 17 -24.95 -11.75 -64.76
CA GLU A 17 -25.95 -12.19 -65.74
C GLU A 17 -25.68 -13.61 -66.23
N VAL A 18 -26.75 -14.38 -66.38
CA VAL A 18 -26.79 -15.58 -67.22
C VAL A 18 -28.04 -15.45 -68.10
N GLU A 19 -27.82 -15.26 -69.40
CA GLU A 19 -28.85 -15.40 -70.43
C GLU A 19 -29.29 -16.86 -70.53
N VAL A 20 -30.61 -17.10 -70.50
CA VAL A 20 -31.19 -18.37 -70.94
C VAL A 20 -32.12 -18.07 -72.11
N SER A 21 -31.70 -18.51 -73.29
CA SER A 21 -32.49 -18.54 -74.52
C SER A 21 -33.30 -19.83 -74.57
N GLY A 22 -34.61 -19.73 -74.77
CA GLY A 22 -35.50 -20.87 -74.96
C GLY A 22 -36.94 -20.45 -75.26
N THR A 23 -37.36 -20.58 -76.52
CA THR A 23 -38.69 -20.23 -77.03
C THR A 23 -39.75 -21.35 -76.91
N VAL A 24 -41.04 -20.94 -76.98
CA VAL A 24 -42.27 -21.62 -77.50
C VAL A 24 -43.29 -21.91 -76.38
N ASN A 25 -44.60 -21.60 -76.41
CA ASN A 25 -45.60 -21.17 -77.41
C ASN A 25 -46.75 -20.44 -76.67
N GLU A 26 -47.50 -19.57 -77.35
CA GLU A 26 -48.78 -19.02 -76.84
C GLU A 26 -49.94 -20.02 -76.97
N ILE A 27 -50.86 -20.06 -75.97
CA ILE A 27 -52.32 -20.20 -76.16
C ILE A 27 -53.08 -19.46 -75.03
N GLY A 28 -53.86 -18.43 -75.40
CA GLY A 28 -55.25 -18.27 -74.93
C GLY A 28 -55.57 -17.44 -73.68
N GLY A 29 -55.84 -16.14 -73.89
CA GLY A 29 -57.12 -15.50 -73.55
C GLY A 29 -57.46 -15.21 -72.07
N GLY A 30 -57.42 -13.94 -71.69
CA GLY A 30 -58.07 -13.45 -70.47
C GLY A 30 -57.72 -12.01 -70.10
N THR A 31 -58.26 -11.04 -70.83
CA THR A 31 -58.30 -9.65 -70.39
C THR A 31 -59.17 -9.50 -69.14
N THR A 32 -58.59 -9.10 -68.00
CA THR A 32 -59.27 -8.24 -67.02
C THR A 32 -58.27 -7.24 -66.43
N THR A 33 -58.50 -5.97 -66.82
CA THR A 33 -58.27 -4.73 -66.07
C THR A 33 -56.95 -4.54 -65.31
N ALA A 34 -56.15 -3.59 -65.80
CA ALA A 34 -55.25 -2.81 -64.97
C ALA A 34 -56.03 -2.21 -63.79
N SER A 35 -55.76 -2.70 -62.58
CA SER A 35 -55.99 -1.98 -61.34
C SER A 35 -54.80 -1.06 -61.10
N THR A 36 -54.82 0.11 -61.73
CA THR A 36 -54.09 1.27 -61.21
C THR A 36 -54.71 1.65 -59.88
N GLY A 37 -53.96 1.48 -58.80
CA GLY A 37 -54.31 2.00 -57.49
C GLY A 37 -54.59 0.93 -56.45
N ASN A 38 -53.55 0.55 -55.72
CA ASN A 38 -53.70 0.46 -54.27
C ASN A 38 -52.69 1.44 -53.68
N PRO A 39 -53.11 2.49 -52.95
CA PRO A 39 -52.17 3.29 -52.18
C PRO A 39 -51.44 2.36 -51.22
N VAL A 40 -50.12 2.53 -51.09
CA VAL A 40 -49.36 1.99 -49.97
C VAL A 40 -50.19 2.28 -48.73
N SER A 41 -50.69 1.24 -48.05
CA SER A 41 -51.39 1.41 -46.77
C SER A 41 -50.38 2.03 -45.83
N SER A 42 -50.43 3.37 -45.71
CA SER A 42 -49.50 4.12 -44.88
C SER A 42 -49.76 3.70 -43.45
N VAL A 43 -48.90 2.86 -42.91
CA VAL A 43 -48.96 2.47 -41.50
C VAL A 43 -48.75 3.75 -40.70
N SER A 44 -49.76 4.16 -39.93
CA SER A 44 -49.74 5.40 -39.15
C SER A 44 -49.27 5.08 -37.73
N PHE A 45 -48.13 5.63 -37.35
CA PHE A 45 -47.56 5.52 -36.01
C PHE A 45 -47.29 6.91 -35.45
N PRO A 46 -47.82 7.27 -34.26
CA PRO A 46 -47.65 8.62 -33.72
C PRO A 46 -46.21 8.89 -33.23
N GLY A 47 -45.41 7.84 -33.00
CA GLY A 47 -44.07 7.95 -32.45
C GLY A 47 -44.02 7.81 -30.93
N ILE A 48 -43.05 8.49 -30.33
CA ILE A 48 -42.86 8.57 -28.87
C ILE A 48 -44.07 9.29 -28.26
N SER A 49 -44.74 8.65 -27.30
CA SER A 49 -45.88 9.21 -26.57
C SER A 49 -45.45 9.99 -25.32
N SER A 50 -44.33 9.63 -24.70
CA SER A 50 -43.75 10.38 -23.58
C SER A 50 -42.27 10.06 -23.38
N ILE A 51 -41.56 11.00 -22.75
CA ILE A 51 -40.21 10.80 -22.22
C ILE A 51 -40.27 10.99 -20.71
N ASP A 52 -39.74 10.04 -19.96
CA ASP A 52 -39.65 10.07 -18.51
C ASP A 52 -38.33 9.43 -18.01
N GLN A 53 -38.17 9.31 -16.69
CA GLN A 53 -36.93 8.79 -16.05
C GLN A 53 -35.63 9.41 -16.61
N ILE A 54 -35.65 10.74 -16.75
CA ILE A 54 -34.50 11.51 -17.22
C ILE A 54 -33.46 11.56 -16.09
N SER A 55 -32.25 11.12 -16.39
CA SER A 55 -31.09 11.24 -15.51
C SER A 55 -29.98 12.05 -16.17
N GLY A 56 -28.82 12.15 -15.50
CA GLY A 56 -27.61 12.73 -16.09
C GLY A 56 -27.05 11.93 -17.28
N SER A 57 -27.40 10.65 -17.44
CA SER A 57 -26.84 9.79 -18.49
C SER A 57 -27.84 8.87 -19.20
N THR A 58 -29.12 8.94 -18.84
CA THR A 58 -30.18 8.08 -19.40
C THR A 58 -31.48 8.83 -19.60
N VAL A 59 -32.30 8.40 -20.56
CA VAL A 59 -33.71 8.81 -20.70
C VAL A 59 -34.56 7.63 -21.11
N ARG A 60 -35.79 7.50 -20.59
CA ARG A 60 -36.75 6.48 -21.02
C ARG A 60 -37.72 7.04 -22.05
N LEU A 61 -37.77 6.41 -23.21
CA LEU A 61 -38.70 6.69 -24.30
C LEU A 61 -39.86 5.71 -24.20
N ASN A 62 -41.08 6.22 -24.25
CA ASN A 62 -42.29 5.40 -24.24
C ASN A 62 -43.10 5.67 -25.51
N TRP A 63 -43.67 4.63 -26.11
CA TRP A 63 -44.60 4.73 -27.22
C TRP A 63 -45.77 3.78 -27.00
N THR A 64 -46.82 3.90 -27.81
CA THR A 64 -47.96 2.99 -27.75
C THR A 64 -47.79 1.91 -28.79
N HIS A 65 -47.93 0.65 -28.39
CA HIS A 65 -47.89 -0.48 -29.33
C HIS A 65 -49.04 -0.36 -30.34
N VAL A 66 -48.73 -0.51 -31.63
CA VAL A 66 -49.71 -0.51 -32.72
C VAL A 66 -49.93 -1.94 -33.22
N SER A 67 -51.19 -2.35 -33.37
CA SER A 67 -51.54 -3.65 -33.97
C SER A 67 -51.00 -3.75 -35.40
N GLY A 68 -50.33 -4.85 -35.72
CA GLY A 68 -49.66 -5.05 -37.01
C GLY A 68 -48.18 -4.62 -37.05
N ALA A 69 -47.67 -3.99 -35.98
CA ALA A 69 -46.23 -3.73 -35.85
C ALA A 69 -45.43 -5.03 -35.71
N GLN A 70 -44.29 -5.09 -36.39
CA GLN A 70 -43.31 -6.18 -36.25
C GLN A 70 -42.04 -5.71 -35.58
N VAL A 71 -41.54 -4.53 -35.96
CA VAL A 71 -40.29 -3.97 -35.45
C VAL A 71 -40.46 -2.49 -35.13
N TYR A 72 -39.86 -2.04 -34.04
CA TYR A 72 -39.67 -0.62 -33.71
C TYR A 72 -38.19 -0.27 -33.84
N TYR A 73 -37.88 0.79 -34.59
CA TYR A 73 -36.55 1.36 -34.76
C TYR A 73 -36.42 2.64 -33.95
N ILE A 74 -35.38 2.73 -33.13
CA ILE A 74 -35.13 3.86 -32.24
C ILE A 74 -33.94 4.65 -32.82
N TYR A 75 -34.16 5.92 -33.10
CA TYR A 75 -33.17 6.82 -33.69
C TYR A 75 -32.81 7.98 -32.77
N ASN A 76 -31.54 8.36 -32.76
CA ASN A 76 -31.08 9.68 -32.34
C ASN A 76 -31.17 10.62 -33.56
N THR A 77 -31.88 11.72 -33.44
CA THR A 77 -32.06 12.74 -34.48
C THR A 77 -31.47 14.10 -34.11
N THR A 78 -30.61 14.14 -33.08
CA THR A 78 -30.03 15.38 -32.53
C THR A 78 -29.25 16.19 -33.57
N SER A 79 -28.55 15.52 -34.49
CA SER A 79 -27.79 16.17 -35.59
C SER A 79 -28.65 16.61 -36.78
N GLY A 80 -29.97 16.36 -36.74
CA GLY A 80 -30.89 16.54 -37.87
C GLY A 80 -30.93 15.34 -38.84
N SER A 81 -29.99 14.40 -38.74
CA SER A 81 -30.03 13.12 -39.47
C SER A 81 -30.42 11.97 -38.53
N GLN A 82 -31.07 10.93 -39.06
CA GLN A 82 -31.42 9.75 -38.28
C GLN A 82 -30.21 8.84 -38.08
N VAL A 83 -29.75 8.71 -36.83
CA VAL A 83 -28.74 7.72 -36.43
C VAL A 83 -29.44 6.60 -35.67
N LEU A 84 -29.42 5.38 -36.19
CA LEU A 84 -30.06 4.24 -35.53
C LEU A 84 -29.33 3.92 -34.22
N ILE A 85 -30.05 3.90 -33.11
CA ILE A 85 -29.54 3.46 -31.80
C ILE A 85 -29.70 1.95 -31.68
N THR A 86 -30.94 1.46 -31.87
CA THR A 86 -31.30 0.05 -31.73
C THR A 86 -32.68 -0.22 -32.33
N PHE A 87 -33.10 -1.48 -32.36
CA PHE A 87 -34.45 -1.90 -32.74
C PHE A 87 -34.96 -3.02 -31.84
N PHE A 88 -36.27 -3.14 -31.71
CA PHE A 88 -36.92 -4.21 -30.94
C PHE A 88 -38.07 -4.81 -31.73
N ALA A 89 -38.30 -6.11 -31.57
CA ALA A 89 -39.54 -6.72 -32.02
C ALA A 89 -40.74 -6.20 -31.21
N ALA A 90 -41.89 -6.09 -31.87
CA ALA A 90 -43.16 -5.91 -31.21
C ALA A 90 -43.43 -7.08 -30.22
N PRO A 91 -44.13 -6.84 -29.10
CA PRO A 91 -44.88 -5.64 -28.75
C PRO A 91 -44.12 -4.62 -27.88
N THR A 92 -42.78 -4.64 -27.86
CA THR A 92 -41.98 -3.73 -27.03
C THR A 92 -42.37 -2.27 -27.26
N ALA A 93 -42.66 -1.55 -26.17
CA ALA A 93 -43.27 -0.21 -26.20
C ALA A 93 -42.47 0.85 -25.40
N THR A 94 -41.27 0.49 -24.92
CA THR A 94 -40.42 1.36 -24.11
C THR A 94 -38.95 1.03 -24.36
N TYR A 95 -38.09 2.04 -24.25
CA TYR A 95 -36.64 1.86 -24.28
C TYR A 95 -35.92 2.95 -23.49
N THR A 96 -34.98 2.53 -22.64
CA THR A 96 -34.09 3.45 -21.92
C THR A 96 -32.81 3.65 -22.73
N VAL A 97 -32.64 4.84 -23.28
CA VAL A 97 -31.38 5.26 -23.92
C VAL A 97 -30.36 5.51 -22.81
N THR A 98 -29.16 4.96 -22.96
CA THR A 98 -28.05 5.09 -21.99
C THR A 98 -26.84 5.75 -22.64
N GLY A 99 -25.81 6.07 -21.84
CA GLY A 99 -24.56 6.65 -22.34
C GLY A 99 -24.65 8.11 -22.78
N LEU A 100 -25.71 8.82 -22.37
CA LEU A 100 -25.92 10.22 -22.71
C LEU A 100 -25.02 11.13 -21.86
N SER A 101 -24.61 12.26 -22.43
CA SER A 101 -23.85 13.29 -21.70
C SER A 101 -24.78 14.10 -20.80
N PRO A 102 -24.35 14.50 -19.58
CA PRO A 102 -25.09 15.42 -18.71
C PRO A 102 -25.38 16.77 -19.36
N ALA A 103 -26.44 17.45 -18.89
CA ALA A 103 -26.86 18.78 -19.32
C ALA A 103 -26.91 18.97 -20.86
N THR A 104 -27.20 17.90 -21.60
CA THR A 104 -27.16 17.88 -23.07
C THR A 104 -28.54 17.62 -23.63
N THR A 105 -28.92 18.40 -24.64
CA THR A 105 -30.22 18.27 -25.31
C THR A 105 -30.12 17.25 -26.44
N TYR A 106 -31.01 16.26 -26.40
CA TYR A 106 -31.13 15.20 -27.41
C TYR A 106 -32.50 15.22 -28.07
N LYS A 107 -32.53 14.76 -29.32
CA LYS A 107 -33.76 14.47 -30.07
C LYS A 107 -33.82 12.99 -30.40
N PHE A 108 -34.97 12.37 -30.17
CA PHE A 108 -35.21 10.96 -30.46
C PHE A 108 -36.44 10.78 -31.34
N ARG A 109 -36.41 9.74 -32.17
CA ARG A 109 -37.55 9.31 -32.98
C ARG A 109 -37.69 7.79 -32.90
N VAL A 110 -38.92 7.32 -32.73
CA VAL A 110 -39.26 5.91 -32.92
C VAL A 110 -40.08 5.78 -34.19
N ARG A 111 -39.71 4.80 -35.01
CA ARG A 111 -40.42 4.38 -36.22
C ARG A 111 -40.77 2.90 -36.09
N MET A 112 -41.75 2.44 -36.85
CA MET A 112 -42.17 1.05 -36.89
C MET A 112 -42.16 0.49 -38.32
N MET A 113 -42.06 -0.82 -38.42
CA MET A 113 -42.25 -1.58 -39.65
C MET A 113 -43.29 -2.67 -39.43
N ASP A 114 -44.17 -2.88 -40.40
CA ASP A 114 -45.21 -3.91 -40.38
C ASP A 114 -44.75 -5.25 -40.98
N SER A 115 -45.65 -6.24 -41.05
CA SER A 115 -45.37 -7.56 -41.61
C SER A 115 -45.16 -7.58 -43.12
N THR A 116 -45.46 -6.49 -43.82
CA THR A 116 -45.22 -6.34 -45.26
C THR A 116 -43.86 -5.71 -45.56
N GLY A 117 -43.12 -5.30 -44.52
CA GLY A 117 -41.86 -4.57 -44.64
C GLY A 117 -42.05 -3.07 -44.84
N SER A 118 -43.28 -2.56 -44.74
CA SER A 118 -43.58 -1.13 -44.89
C SER A 118 -43.24 -0.37 -43.60
N THR A 119 -42.41 0.66 -43.73
CA THR A 119 -42.12 1.59 -42.63
C THR A 119 -43.18 2.68 -42.54
N ASP A 120 -43.51 3.12 -41.33
CA ASP A 120 -44.43 4.23 -41.10
C ASP A 120 -43.92 5.57 -41.67
N THR A 121 -44.74 6.62 -41.65
CA THR A 121 -44.41 7.96 -42.17
C THR A 121 -44.12 9.02 -41.09
N ASN A 122 -43.94 8.61 -39.83
CA ASN A 122 -43.69 9.51 -38.71
C ASN A 122 -42.40 10.31 -38.89
N THR A 123 -42.51 11.62 -38.73
CA THR A 123 -41.39 12.56 -38.70
C THR A 123 -41.25 13.31 -37.37
N ASN A 124 -42.03 12.94 -36.36
CA ASN A 124 -42.05 13.59 -35.05
C ASN A 124 -40.80 13.23 -34.24
N ASP A 125 -40.00 14.24 -33.91
CA ASP A 125 -38.90 14.14 -32.95
C ASP A 125 -39.37 14.58 -31.56
N SER A 126 -39.03 13.78 -30.54
CA SER A 126 -39.18 14.19 -29.14
C SER A 126 -37.86 14.72 -28.60
N THR A 127 -37.90 15.94 -28.07
CA THR A 127 -36.72 16.62 -27.52
C THR A 127 -36.70 16.48 -26.00
N THR A 128 -35.53 16.22 -25.42
CA THR A 128 -35.32 16.18 -23.97
C THR A 128 -33.91 16.62 -23.62
N THR A 129 -33.69 17.10 -22.40
CA THR A 129 -32.37 17.50 -21.89
C THR A 129 -32.03 16.66 -20.67
N THR A 130 -30.87 16.01 -20.69
CA THR A 130 -30.37 15.27 -19.52
C THR A 130 -30.10 16.21 -18.35
N LEU A 131 -30.15 15.68 -17.13
CA LEU A 131 -29.92 16.49 -15.94
C LEU A 131 -28.45 16.92 -15.84
N SER A 132 -28.21 18.08 -15.22
CA SER A 132 -26.88 18.46 -14.77
C SER A 132 -26.41 17.50 -13.67
N VAL A 133 -25.11 17.21 -13.63
CA VAL A 133 -24.52 16.30 -12.66
C VAL A 133 -23.49 17.03 -11.81
N THR A 134 -23.57 16.80 -10.50
CA THR A 134 -22.51 17.14 -9.55
C THR A 134 -21.93 15.84 -9.02
N ALA A 135 -20.61 15.72 -9.05
CA ALA A 135 -19.89 14.60 -8.47
C ALA A 135 -19.27 15.04 -7.13
N THR A 136 -19.50 14.30 -6.05
CA THR A 136 -18.86 14.57 -4.76
C THR A 136 -17.68 13.63 -4.55
N TRP A 137 -16.55 14.21 -4.15
CA TRP A 137 -15.31 13.49 -3.89
C TRP A 137 -15.34 12.79 -2.53
N ALA A 138 -14.94 11.52 -2.49
CA ALA A 138 -14.96 10.69 -1.28
C ALA A 138 -13.55 10.30 -0.78
N GLY A 139 -12.51 10.94 -1.30
CA GLY A 139 -11.14 10.78 -0.82
C GLY A 139 -10.38 9.58 -1.39
N TRP A 140 -9.08 9.57 -1.09
CA TRP A 140 -8.13 8.52 -1.45
C TRP A 140 -8.11 7.43 -0.37
N THR A 141 -8.07 6.16 -0.78
CA THR A 141 -8.06 5.01 0.14
C THR A 141 -6.70 4.34 0.24
N HIS A 142 -5.84 4.53 -0.77
CA HIS A 142 -4.48 4.03 -0.76
C HIS A 142 -3.57 4.85 -1.66
N ALA A 143 -2.30 4.93 -1.26
CA ALA A 143 -1.22 5.48 -2.04
C ALA A 143 0.06 4.73 -1.70
N GLN A 144 0.73 4.24 -2.73
CA GLN A 144 2.03 3.58 -2.66
C GLN A 144 2.91 4.18 -3.75
N ALA A 145 4.12 4.58 -3.39
CA ALA A 145 5.15 4.88 -4.37
C ALA A 145 6.45 4.20 -3.98
N LEU A 146 7.05 3.50 -4.95
CA LEU A 146 8.26 2.71 -4.79
C LEU A 146 9.35 3.34 -5.65
N GLY A 147 10.53 3.50 -5.07
CA GLY A 147 11.72 3.77 -5.84
C GLY A 147 12.19 2.52 -6.57
N PRO A 148 13.13 2.65 -7.53
CA PRO A 148 13.67 1.51 -8.23
C PRO A 148 14.27 0.49 -7.26
N THR A 149 13.96 -0.80 -7.44
CA THR A 149 14.66 -1.86 -6.71
C THR A 149 16.01 -2.07 -7.39
N THR A 150 17.09 -1.78 -6.66
CA THR A 150 18.49 -1.96 -7.09
C THR A 150 19.15 -2.99 -6.18
N PRO A 151 19.07 -4.29 -6.52
CA PRO A 151 19.65 -5.37 -5.73
C PRO A 151 21.17 -5.32 -5.69
N THR A 152 21.75 -5.93 -4.67
CA THR A 152 23.19 -6.18 -4.63
C THR A 152 23.60 -7.09 -5.79
N SER A 153 24.76 -6.81 -6.39
CA SER A 153 25.31 -7.61 -7.48
C SER A 153 25.47 -9.08 -7.10
N GLY A 154 25.06 -9.98 -7.99
CA GLY A 154 25.12 -11.43 -7.78
C GLY A 154 24.00 -11.97 -6.88
N SER A 155 23.02 -11.16 -6.48
CA SER A 155 21.79 -11.67 -5.85
C SER A 155 20.83 -12.25 -6.89
N SER A 156 19.96 -13.16 -6.46
CA SER A 156 18.86 -13.71 -7.27
C SER A 156 17.60 -12.80 -7.28
N ILE A 157 17.69 -11.63 -6.65
CA ILE A 157 16.58 -10.69 -6.50
C ILE A 157 16.46 -9.88 -7.79
N THR A 158 15.23 -9.74 -8.28
CA THR A 158 14.97 -9.04 -9.54
C THR A 158 14.99 -7.53 -9.34
N ALA A 159 15.73 -6.82 -10.20
CA ALA A 159 15.69 -5.36 -10.26
C ALA A 159 14.31 -4.87 -10.72
N GLY A 160 13.88 -3.73 -10.20
CA GLY A 160 12.54 -3.18 -10.44
C GLY A 160 12.60 -1.70 -10.75
N THR A 161 11.61 -1.21 -11.49
CA THR A 161 11.49 0.21 -11.80
C THR A 161 10.70 0.96 -10.73
N ALA A 162 10.82 2.29 -10.74
CA ALA A 162 9.97 3.14 -9.92
C ALA A 162 8.48 2.96 -10.30
N SER A 163 7.59 3.03 -9.31
CA SER A 163 6.16 2.88 -9.53
C SER A 163 5.31 3.70 -8.57
N VAL A 164 4.08 3.98 -9.00
CA VAL A 164 3.02 4.63 -8.21
C VAL A 164 1.74 3.81 -8.36
N THR A 165 1.09 3.51 -7.25
CA THR A 165 -0.23 2.87 -7.19
C THR A 165 -1.16 3.69 -6.30
N LEU A 166 -2.35 4.02 -6.80
CA LEU A 166 -3.36 4.83 -6.12
C LEU A 166 -4.72 4.15 -6.17
N THR A 167 -5.47 4.22 -5.07
CA THR A 167 -6.89 3.82 -5.04
C THR A 167 -7.75 4.87 -4.35
N TRP A 168 -9.02 4.94 -4.72
CA TRP A 168 -9.96 5.94 -4.21
C TRP A 168 -11.34 5.37 -3.95
N ASN A 169 -12.13 6.10 -3.16
CA ASN A 169 -13.53 5.77 -2.93
C ASN A 169 -14.39 6.06 -4.16
N ALA A 170 -15.48 5.31 -4.33
CA ALA A 170 -16.45 5.64 -5.38
C ALA A 170 -17.01 7.05 -5.17
N MET A 171 -17.12 7.82 -6.25
CA MET A 171 -17.74 9.14 -6.20
C MET A 171 -19.27 9.03 -6.22
N THR A 172 -19.94 9.90 -5.47
CA THR A 172 -21.41 9.98 -5.48
C THR A 172 -21.85 11.04 -6.47
N LEU A 173 -22.85 10.73 -7.28
CA LEU A 173 -23.40 11.64 -8.29
C LEU A 173 -24.80 12.09 -7.90
N SER A 174 -25.16 13.35 -8.20
CA SER A 174 -26.53 13.84 -8.04
C SER A 174 -27.52 13.17 -9.02
N SER A 175 -27.04 12.68 -10.17
CA SER A 175 -27.81 11.93 -11.16
C SER A 175 -26.90 11.13 -12.08
N GLY A 176 -27.42 10.04 -12.67
CA GLY A 176 -26.67 9.15 -13.54
C GLY A 176 -25.75 8.18 -12.78
N SER A 177 -24.84 7.54 -13.51
CA SER A 177 -23.85 6.60 -12.98
C SER A 177 -22.46 6.87 -13.55
N VAL A 178 -21.42 6.53 -12.79
CA VAL A 178 -20.03 6.61 -13.28
C VAL A 178 -19.81 5.48 -14.28
N ALA A 179 -19.50 5.83 -15.52
CA ALA A 179 -19.14 4.88 -16.58
C ALA A 179 -17.68 4.44 -16.46
N SER A 180 -16.78 5.37 -16.13
CA SER A 180 -15.35 5.12 -15.91
C SER A 180 -14.70 6.29 -15.16
N TYR A 181 -13.41 6.21 -14.88
CA TYR A 181 -12.60 7.31 -14.36
C TYR A 181 -11.43 7.65 -15.28
N ASN A 182 -10.99 8.90 -15.19
CA ASN A 182 -9.77 9.40 -15.82
C ASN A 182 -8.78 9.84 -14.73
N MET A 183 -7.53 9.43 -14.84
CA MET A 183 -6.43 9.82 -13.94
C MET A 183 -5.58 10.91 -14.60
N TYR A 184 -5.30 11.96 -13.85
CA TYR A 184 -4.51 13.11 -14.25
C TYR A 184 -3.33 13.33 -13.31
N ARG A 185 -2.26 13.92 -13.83
CA ARG A 185 -1.04 14.22 -13.06
C ARG A 185 -0.43 15.57 -13.41
N SER A 186 0.15 16.23 -12.40
CA SER A 186 1.02 17.40 -12.55
C SER A 186 2.29 17.24 -11.70
N THR A 187 3.34 18.00 -12.00
CA THR A 187 4.56 18.12 -11.16
C THR A 187 4.49 19.30 -10.18
N THR A 188 3.35 19.99 -10.12
CA THR A 188 3.09 21.07 -9.17
C THR A 188 1.65 20.99 -8.69
N GLN A 189 1.36 21.42 -7.46
CA GLN A 189 0.01 21.36 -6.89
C GLN A 189 -1.01 22.21 -7.67
N SER A 190 -0.61 23.40 -8.13
CA SER A 190 -1.47 24.36 -8.82
C SER A 190 -1.26 24.44 -10.34
N GLY A 191 -0.42 23.56 -10.90
CA GLY A 191 -0.10 23.58 -12.32
C GLY A 191 -1.13 22.89 -13.20
N THR A 192 -0.78 22.78 -14.48
CA THR A 192 -1.59 22.07 -15.46
C THR A 192 -1.51 20.56 -15.22
N TYR A 193 -2.67 19.92 -15.15
CA TYR A 193 -2.80 18.47 -14.99
C TYR A 193 -2.96 17.82 -16.36
N THR A 194 -2.14 16.80 -16.64
CA THR A 194 -2.14 16.05 -17.90
C THR A 194 -2.79 14.69 -17.71
N LEU A 195 -3.64 14.29 -18.66
CA LEU A 195 -4.29 12.98 -18.65
C LEU A 195 -3.23 11.86 -18.73
N GLN A 196 -3.24 10.96 -17.76
CA GLN A 196 -2.35 9.79 -17.71
C GLN A 196 -3.05 8.53 -18.19
N GLN A 197 -4.33 8.35 -17.84
CA GLN A 197 -5.12 7.20 -18.24
C GLN A 197 -6.59 7.57 -18.28
N SER A 198 -7.27 7.15 -19.33
CA SER A 198 -8.72 7.27 -19.47
C SER A 198 -9.41 5.91 -19.41
N GLY A 199 -10.70 5.91 -19.07
CA GLY A 199 -11.51 4.69 -19.14
C GLY A 199 -11.18 3.66 -18.05
N ILE A 200 -10.67 4.11 -16.90
CA ILE A 200 -10.44 3.25 -15.74
C ILE A 200 -11.80 2.70 -15.28
N ASP A 201 -11.92 1.39 -15.17
CA ASP A 201 -13.18 0.72 -14.80
C ASP A 201 -13.76 1.28 -13.49
N ALA A 202 -15.06 1.59 -13.51
CA ALA A 202 -15.75 2.24 -12.40
C ALA A 202 -15.76 1.39 -11.11
N SER A 203 -15.62 0.06 -11.21
CA SER A 203 -15.52 -0.86 -10.09
C SER A 203 -14.08 -1.01 -9.59
N ALA A 204 -13.09 -0.96 -10.49
CA ALA A 204 -11.67 -1.17 -10.17
C ALA A 204 -11.10 -0.08 -9.25
N ARG A 205 -11.41 1.21 -9.52
CA ARG A 205 -11.00 2.38 -8.70
C ARG A 205 -9.52 2.35 -8.27
N SER A 206 -8.69 1.92 -9.20
CA SER A 206 -7.26 1.71 -9.01
C SER A 206 -6.50 2.21 -10.23
N TYR A 207 -5.34 2.79 -9.99
CA TYR A 207 -4.42 3.28 -10.99
C TYR A 207 -3.00 2.89 -10.61
N THR A 208 -2.26 2.29 -11.55
CA THR A 208 -0.85 1.94 -11.37
C THR A 208 -0.04 2.39 -12.57
N GLN A 209 1.12 2.98 -12.32
CA GLN A 209 2.06 3.44 -13.33
C GLN A 209 3.49 3.11 -12.91
N SER A 210 4.37 2.88 -13.89
CA SER A 210 5.81 2.66 -13.71
C SER A 210 6.64 3.39 -14.76
N ASP A 211 7.96 3.44 -14.55
CA ASP A 211 8.98 3.94 -15.50
C ASP A 211 8.73 3.40 -16.95
N PRO A 212 8.89 4.21 -18.02
CA PRO A 212 9.43 5.59 -18.08
C PRO A 212 8.49 6.69 -17.61
N ASN A 213 7.29 6.34 -17.15
CA ASN A 213 6.25 7.35 -16.96
C ASN A 213 6.36 8.10 -15.62
N VAL A 214 6.95 7.49 -14.59
CA VAL A 214 7.26 8.12 -13.30
C VAL A 214 8.75 8.07 -13.05
N THR A 215 9.31 9.17 -12.59
CA THR A 215 10.76 9.30 -12.34
C THR A 215 11.02 9.28 -10.84
N ALA A 216 12.10 8.60 -10.44
CA ALA A 216 12.57 8.61 -9.05
C ALA A 216 12.97 10.02 -8.62
N ASP A 217 12.97 10.26 -7.30
CA ASP A 217 13.30 11.56 -6.69
C ASP A 217 12.43 12.73 -7.19
N THR A 218 11.16 12.44 -7.55
CA THR A 218 10.25 13.43 -8.17
C THR A 218 8.91 13.48 -7.44
N SER A 219 8.41 14.70 -7.24
CA SER A 219 7.09 14.97 -6.66
C SER A 219 6.02 15.12 -7.75
N TYR A 220 4.87 14.48 -7.53
CA TYR A 220 3.72 14.53 -8.42
C TYR A 220 2.43 14.76 -7.64
N TRP A 221 1.48 15.45 -8.25
CA TRP A 221 0.11 15.57 -7.77
C TRP A 221 -0.83 14.86 -8.72
N TYR A 222 -1.72 14.02 -8.19
CA TYR A 222 -2.67 13.25 -8.96
C TYR A 222 -4.11 13.68 -8.68
N LYS A 223 -4.94 13.73 -9.73
CA LYS A 223 -6.38 13.99 -9.66
C LYS A 223 -7.13 12.91 -10.42
N VAL A 224 -8.29 12.51 -9.90
CA VAL A 224 -9.18 11.57 -10.60
C VAL A 224 -10.51 12.24 -10.87
N LYS A 225 -11.06 11.99 -12.06
CA LYS A 225 -12.36 12.53 -12.49
C LYS A 225 -13.27 11.42 -13.01
N PRO A 226 -14.56 11.42 -12.66
CA PRO A 226 -15.52 10.47 -13.18
C PRO A 226 -15.98 10.86 -14.58
N VAL A 227 -16.27 9.85 -15.39
CA VAL A 227 -16.95 9.98 -16.67
C VAL A 227 -18.40 9.53 -16.47
N VAL A 228 -19.35 10.38 -16.84
CA VAL A 228 -20.79 10.11 -16.76
C VAL A 228 -21.36 10.08 -18.17
N GLY A 229 -21.82 8.91 -18.59
CA GLY A 229 -22.11 8.66 -20.01
C GLY A 229 -20.86 8.85 -20.87
N ALA A 230 -20.87 9.85 -21.75
CA ALA A 230 -19.75 10.18 -22.63
C ALA A 230 -18.97 11.45 -22.22
N ALA A 231 -19.31 12.08 -21.08
CA ALA A 231 -18.68 13.32 -20.64
C ALA A 231 -17.92 13.17 -19.33
N GLU A 232 -16.76 13.82 -19.23
CA GLU A 232 -16.06 14.01 -17.98
C GLU A 232 -16.79 15.04 -17.10
N VAL A 233 -16.86 14.78 -15.80
CA VAL A 233 -17.46 15.68 -14.81
C VAL A 233 -16.36 16.09 -13.83
N GLU A 234 -16.23 17.39 -13.55
CA GLU A 234 -15.33 17.85 -12.49
C GLU A 234 -15.92 17.52 -11.11
N PRO A 235 -15.18 16.84 -10.22
CA PRO A 235 -15.59 16.68 -8.84
C PRO A 235 -15.75 18.04 -8.15
N ALA A 236 -16.69 18.13 -7.22
CA ALA A 236 -16.82 19.27 -6.33
C ALA A 236 -15.48 19.54 -5.62
N SER A 237 -15.13 20.82 -5.48
CA SER A 237 -13.87 21.23 -4.85
C SER A 237 -13.75 20.63 -3.45
N ALA A 238 -12.60 20.03 -3.18
CA ALA A 238 -12.25 19.44 -1.90
C ALA A 238 -10.75 19.63 -1.68
N VAL A 239 -10.34 19.81 -0.41
CA VAL A 239 -8.92 20.05 -0.08
C VAL A 239 -8.02 18.85 -0.44
N ASP A 240 -8.60 17.66 -0.52
CA ASP A 240 -7.95 16.40 -0.81
C ASP A 240 -8.23 15.91 -2.24
N ALA A 241 -8.69 16.81 -3.13
CA ALA A 241 -8.95 16.48 -4.54
C ALA A 241 -7.68 16.10 -5.30
N ALA A 242 -6.51 16.58 -4.87
CA ALA A 242 -5.21 16.22 -5.42
C ALA A 242 -4.30 15.60 -4.37
N ILE A 243 -3.86 14.35 -4.58
CA ILE A 243 -2.91 13.69 -3.67
C ILE A 243 -1.47 13.96 -4.09
N HIS A 244 -0.63 14.36 -3.12
CA HIS A 244 0.81 14.54 -3.29
C HIS A 244 1.54 13.21 -3.11
N ILE A 245 2.30 12.81 -4.12
CA ILE A 245 3.08 11.59 -4.19
C ILE A 245 4.53 11.94 -4.46
N ILE A 246 5.42 11.50 -3.59
CA ILE A 246 6.86 11.55 -3.81
C ILE A 246 7.31 10.17 -4.27
N VAL A 247 7.88 10.08 -5.47
CA VAL A 247 8.50 8.85 -5.93
C VAL A 247 9.92 8.82 -5.37
N PRO A 248 10.24 7.90 -4.44
CA PRO A 248 11.50 7.96 -3.72
C PRO A 248 12.65 7.43 -4.59
N THR A 249 13.89 7.63 -4.12
CA THR A 249 15.10 7.06 -4.74
C THR A 249 15.19 5.55 -4.57
N ASN A 250 16.23 4.94 -5.15
CA ASN A 250 16.45 3.49 -5.12
C ASN A 250 16.25 2.89 -3.73
N ASN A 251 15.57 1.74 -3.70
CA ASN A 251 15.37 0.91 -2.51
C ASN A 251 14.66 1.63 -1.35
N MET A 252 13.83 2.61 -1.64
CA MET A 252 13.01 3.32 -0.66
C MET A 252 11.52 3.26 -1.03
N VAL A 253 10.67 3.51 -0.04
CA VAL A 253 9.22 3.64 -0.23
C VAL A 253 8.70 4.93 0.37
N PHE A 254 7.61 5.41 -0.21
CA PHE A 254 6.90 6.59 0.23
C PHE A 254 5.71 6.22 1.11
N VAL A 255 5.57 6.91 2.24
CA VAL A 255 4.41 6.82 3.12
C VAL A 255 3.67 8.16 3.08
N ASN A 256 2.47 8.11 2.52
CA ASN A 256 1.60 9.28 2.41
C ASN A 256 0.92 9.58 3.76
N ARG A 257 0.96 10.85 4.19
CA ARG A 257 0.40 11.35 5.44
C ARG A 257 -1.08 10.99 5.61
N TRP A 258 -1.88 11.20 4.57
CA TRP A 258 -3.32 10.97 4.63
C TRP A 258 -3.65 9.49 4.82
N ILE A 259 -2.95 8.61 4.10
CA ILE A 259 -3.17 7.17 4.20
C ILE A 259 -2.70 6.64 5.56
N ALA A 260 -1.58 7.14 6.07
CA ALA A 260 -1.08 6.80 7.40
C ALA A 260 -2.04 7.26 8.51
N ASN A 261 -2.55 8.49 8.43
CA ASN A 261 -3.52 9.00 9.40
C ASN A 261 -4.84 8.22 9.35
N GLN A 262 -5.37 7.95 8.16
CA GLN A 262 -6.57 7.11 7.99
C GLN A 262 -6.42 5.73 8.62
N GLU A 263 -5.28 5.11 8.38
CA GLU A 263 -4.98 3.78 8.87
C GLU A 263 -4.94 3.75 10.40
N VAL A 264 -4.12 4.62 11.01
CA VAL A 264 -3.96 4.66 12.47
C VAL A 264 -5.23 5.12 13.18
N CYS A 265 -5.95 6.11 12.63
CA CYS A 265 -7.24 6.53 13.18
C CYS A 265 -8.30 5.44 13.04
N GLY A 266 -8.27 4.67 11.95
CA GLY A 266 -9.13 3.51 11.74
C GLY A 266 -8.91 2.40 12.77
N LEU A 267 -7.65 2.13 13.15
CA LEU A 267 -7.33 1.20 14.26
C LEU A 267 -7.98 1.63 15.58
N MET A 268 -8.11 2.94 15.81
CA MET A 268 -8.78 3.48 17.00
C MET A 268 -10.31 3.52 16.89
N GLY A 269 -10.89 3.12 15.75
CA GLY A 269 -12.32 3.29 15.47
C GLY A 269 -12.75 4.76 15.41
N ARG A 270 -11.84 5.67 15.05
CA ARG A 270 -12.07 7.13 15.05
C ARG A 270 -12.30 7.66 13.65
N ALA A 271 -13.26 8.58 13.53
CA ALA A 271 -13.49 9.30 12.29
C ALA A 271 -12.33 10.27 12.00
N VAL A 272 -12.00 10.40 10.71
CA VAL A 272 -10.96 11.29 10.22
C VAL A 272 -11.53 12.58 9.67
N SER A 273 -10.79 13.67 9.82
CA SER A 273 -11.12 14.96 9.20
C SER A 273 -10.33 15.17 7.92
N ARG A 274 -11.01 15.03 6.78
CA ARG A 274 -10.43 15.26 5.44
C ARG A 274 -9.88 16.67 5.27
N ASP A 275 -10.51 17.66 5.90
CA ASP A 275 -10.08 19.06 5.86
C ASP A 275 -8.75 19.33 6.59
N TYR A 276 -8.29 18.37 7.41
CA TYR A 276 -7.09 18.50 8.21
C TYR A 276 -6.18 17.28 8.04
N ASN A 277 -5.84 16.94 6.80
CA ASN A 277 -4.91 15.86 6.47
C ASN A 277 -5.31 14.49 7.04
N TYR A 278 -6.62 14.24 7.12
CA TYR A 278 -7.19 13.00 7.64
C TYR A 278 -6.80 12.68 9.09
N ARG A 279 -6.38 13.68 9.87
CA ARG A 279 -6.16 13.52 11.32
C ARG A 279 -7.46 13.16 12.04
N CYS A 280 -7.35 12.63 13.25
CA CYS A 280 -8.48 12.39 14.14
C CYS A 280 -8.21 12.93 15.54
N ASP A 281 -9.28 13.25 16.27
CA ASP A 281 -9.20 13.68 17.66
C ASP A 281 -8.55 12.58 18.51
N TYR A 282 -7.50 12.96 19.22
CA TYR A 282 -6.70 12.05 20.02
C TYR A 282 -5.87 12.83 21.03
N THR A 283 -6.18 12.62 22.30
CA THR A 283 -5.31 13.00 23.40
C THR A 283 -4.62 11.72 23.87
N GLY A 284 -3.30 11.73 24.06
CA GLY A 284 -2.52 10.58 24.56
C GLY A 284 -1.06 10.58 24.11
N PRO A 285 -0.26 9.59 24.54
CA PRO A 285 1.12 9.42 24.07
C PRO A 285 1.18 9.28 22.55
N GLY A 286 2.13 9.96 21.92
CA GLY A 286 2.18 10.05 20.47
C GLY A 286 1.14 10.99 19.85
N LYS A 287 0.40 11.81 20.62
CA LYS A 287 -0.35 12.93 20.02
C LYS A 287 0.57 13.92 19.30
N HIS A 288 0.00 14.76 18.44
CA HIS A 288 0.74 15.83 17.80
C HIS A 288 1.11 16.92 18.82
N SER A 289 2.30 17.52 18.69
CA SER A 289 2.82 18.49 19.67
C SER A 289 1.97 19.77 19.78
N SER A 290 1.26 20.14 18.73
CA SER A 290 0.46 21.37 18.66
C SER A 290 -1.02 21.19 19.04
N GLY A 291 -1.48 20.01 19.46
CA GLY A 291 -2.88 19.84 19.86
C GLY A 291 -3.29 18.41 20.22
N ASP A 292 -4.56 18.27 20.56
CA ASP A 292 -5.17 17.01 20.99
C ASP A 292 -5.72 16.22 19.79
N TYR A 293 -4.82 15.88 18.88
CA TYR A 293 -5.11 15.03 17.72
C TYR A 293 -3.93 14.12 17.38
N TYR A 294 -4.22 13.05 16.65
CA TYR A 294 -3.22 12.17 16.07
C TYR A 294 -2.92 12.64 14.66
N ASP A 295 -1.64 12.86 14.37
CA ASP A 295 -1.14 13.11 13.04
C ASP A 295 0.29 12.58 12.96
N ILE A 296 0.61 11.90 11.87
CA ILE A 296 1.96 11.43 11.58
C ILE A 296 2.94 12.58 11.33
N GLY A 297 2.44 13.79 11.06
CA GLY A 297 3.18 15.05 10.95
C GLY A 297 3.41 15.52 9.52
N GLY A 298 3.58 14.58 8.58
CA GLY A 298 3.89 14.86 7.18
C GLY A 298 4.05 13.58 6.38
N ASN A 299 4.26 13.72 5.07
CA ASN A 299 4.72 12.59 4.27
C ASN A 299 6.12 12.18 4.71
N PHE A 300 6.54 10.95 4.46
CA PHE A 300 7.94 10.59 4.67
C PHE A 300 8.38 9.45 3.74
N ILE A 301 9.69 9.32 3.60
CA ILE A 301 10.34 8.24 2.86
C ILE A 301 11.06 7.35 3.87
N ILE A 302 11.00 6.05 3.66
CA ILE A 302 11.69 5.07 4.49
C ILE A 302 12.38 4.05 3.60
N ASP A 303 13.50 3.51 4.05
CA ASP A 303 14.13 2.40 3.35
C ASP A 303 13.13 1.25 3.17
N ARG A 304 13.09 0.73 1.94
CA ARG A 304 12.22 -0.38 1.56
C ARG A 304 12.67 -1.65 2.24
N PHE A 305 13.97 -1.81 2.41
CA PHE A 305 14.61 -2.97 3.01
C PHE A 305 15.37 -2.49 4.25
N GLU A 306 15.44 -3.34 5.27
CA GLU A 306 16.34 -3.12 6.41
C GLU A 306 17.79 -2.98 5.92
N MET A 307 18.66 -2.34 6.69
CA MET A 307 20.04 -2.15 6.29
C MET A 307 20.82 -3.46 6.36
N GLY A 308 21.52 -3.78 5.29
CA GLY A 308 22.43 -4.90 5.24
C GLY A 308 23.91 -4.51 5.25
N CYS A 309 24.75 -5.45 5.66
CA CYS A 309 26.20 -5.37 5.57
C CYS A 309 26.60 -5.44 4.09
N ASN A 310 27.04 -4.30 3.55
CA ASN A 310 27.49 -4.12 2.18
C ASN A 310 28.92 -4.66 2.00
N TYR A 311 29.06 -5.97 2.13
CA TYR A 311 30.36 -6.63 1.95
C TYR A 311 30.90 -6.45 0.53
N THR A 312 32.21 -6.38 0.43
CA THR A 312 32.90 -6.16 -0.84
C THR A 312 32.75 -7.39 -1.73
N LYS A 313 32.32 -7.14 -2.96
CA LYS A 313 32.15 -8.15 -4.02
C LYS A 313 33.41 -8.26 -4.87
N GLY A 314 33.65 -9.41 -5.48
CA GLY A 314 34.76 -9.63 -6.41
C GLY A 314 35.87 -10.50 -5.84
N THR A 315 37.13 -10.20 -6.17
CA THR A 315 38.28 -11.07 -5.84
C THR A 315 39.13 -10.56 -4.66
N ASP A 316 38.74 -9.45 -4.04
CA ASP A 316 39.50 -8.78 -2.97
C ASP A 316 39.78 -9.67 -1.76
N CYS A 317 38.90 -10.63 -1.46
CA CYS A 317 39.07 -11.57 -0.36
C CYS A 317 39.58 -12.94 -0.83
N GLY A 318 40.70 -12.92 -1.57
CA GLY A 318 41.41 -14.15 -1.96
C GLY A 318 40.78 -14.88 -3.15
N GLY A 319 40.23 -14.12 -4.11
CA GLY A 319 39.56 -14.67 -5.29
C GLY A 319 38.05 -14.88 -5.14
N SER A 320 37.47 -14.41 -4.03
CA SER A 320 36.04 -14.52 -3.75
C SER A 320 35.50 -13.26 -3.03
N ASP A 321 34.18 -13.12 -3.03
CA ASP A 321 33.47 -12.09 -2.28
C ASP A 321 33.92 -12.10 -0.81
N CYS A 322 33.92 -10.93 -0.17
CA CYS A 322 34.29 -10.77 1.23
C CYS A 322 33.16 -11.24 2.18
N ILE A 323 32.76 -12.49 2.05
CA ILE A 323 31.77 -13.15 2.90
C ILE A 323 32.21 -14.59 3.16
N GLY A 324 32.07 -15.08 4.39
CA GLY A 324 32.45 -16.46 4.69
C GLY A 324 32.08 -16.92 6.11
N THR A 325 32.36 -18.18 6.43
CA THR A 325 31.94 -18.86 7.67
C THR A 325 32.89 -18.71 8.85
N ALA A 326 33.83 -17.77 8.79
CA ALA A 326 34.82 -17.51 9.84
C ALA A 326 34.99 -16.02 10.12
N SER A 327 35.75 -15.67 11.15
CA SER A 327 36.30 -14.32 11.30
C SER A 327 37.07 -13.88 10.04
N PRO A 328 37.26 -12.57 9.79
CA PRO A 328 37.87 -12.09 8.56
C PRO A 328 39.19 -12.80 8.22
N PRO A 329 39.47 -13.01 6.93
CA PRO A 329 40.73 -13.62 6.53
C PRO A 329 41.91 -12.77 7.03
N GLY A 330 43.04 -13.41 7.32
CA GLY A 330 44.21 -12.76 7.94
C GLY A 330 44.65 -11.45 7.26
N ALA A 331 45.44 -10.63 7.95
CA ALA A 331 45.77 -9.24 7.57
C ALA A 331 46.19 -8.99 6.10
N GLY A 332 46.70 -10.01 5.40
CA GLY A 332 47.09 -9.96 3.99
C GLY A 332 45.94 -9.98 2.96
N LEU A 333 44.68 -10.26 3.34
CA LEU A 333 43.54 -10.40 2.41
C LEU A 333 42.54 -9.25 2.55
N GLY A 334 41.98 -8.78 1.43
CA GLY A 334 41.17 -7.55 1.34
C GLY A 334 42.02 -6.28 1.13
N SER A 335 41.43 -5.25 0.54
CA SER A 335 42.04 -3.92 0.43
C SER A 335 41.58 -3.03 1.59
N ASN A 336 42.32 -1.96 1.91
CA ASN A 336 41.78 -0.94 2.82
C ASN A 336 40.50 -0.35 2.19
N GLY A 337 39.41 -0.28 2.95
CA GLY A 337 38.08 0.05 2.42
C GLY A 337 37.19 -1.17 2.20
N SER A 338 37.74 -2.38 2.14
CA SER A 338 36.93 -3.59 1.99
C SER A 338 36.08 -3.86 3.23
N THR A 339 34.88 -4.36 2.99
CA THR A 339 33.93 -4.79 4.02
C THR A 339 33.78 -6.32 3.95
N TYR A 340 33.90 -7.00 5.09
CA TYR A 340 33.76 -8.45 5.19
C TYR A 340 32.58 -8.84 6.08
N TYR A 341 31.72 -9.75 5.63
CA TYR A 341 30.65 -10.32 6.47
C TYR A 341 31.03 -11.70 6.97
N SER A 342 31.11 -11.85 8.30
CA SER A 342 31.28 -13.16 8.92
C SER A 342 29.93 -13.81 9.19
N ARG A 343 29.70 -14.96 8.57
CA ARG A 343 28.53 -15.82 8.79
C ARG A 343 28.64 -16.64 10.08
N GLN A 344 29.81 -16.63 10.73
CA GLN A 344 30.02 -17.33 12.01
C GLN A 344 29.39 -16.57 13.17
N ASP A 345 29.57 -15.25 13.18
CA ASP A 345 29.16 -14.39 14.28
C ASP A 345 28.24 -13.25 13.84
N ALA A 346 27.80 -13.23 12.58
CA ALA A 346 26.95 -12.22 11.95
C ALA A 346 27.54 -10.80 11.93
N LYS A 347 28.85 -10.63 12.15
CA LYS A 347 29.47 -9.30 12.19
C LYS A 347 29.93 -8.85 10.81
N CYS A 348 29.75 -7.55 10.57
CA CYS A 348 30.33 -6.82 9.47
C CYS A 348 31.66 -6.20 9.91
N TYR A 349 32.73 -6.42 9.15
CA TYR A 349 34.09 -5.94 9.45
C TYR A 349 34.58 -5.00 8.37
N TYR A 350 35.33 -3.97 8.75
CA TYR A 350 35.96 -3.04 7.82
C TYR A 350 37.48 -3.14 7.90
N LYS A 351 38.15 -3.12 6.73
CA LYS A 351 39.60 -3.14 6.66
C LYS A 351 40.18 -1.74 6.61
N SER A 352 41.03 -1.41 7.58
CA SER A 352 41.77 -0.15 7.64
C SER A 352 43.16 -0.37 8.21
N GLY A 353 44.18 0.24 7.61
CA GLY A 353 45.57 0.10 8.09
C GLY A 353 46.05 -1.35 8.15
N GLY A 354 45.52 -2.24 7.28
CA GLY A 354 45.85 -3.66 7.29
C GLY A 354 45.14 -4.49 8.39
N ALA A 355 44.32 -3.87 9.24
CA ALA A 355 43.57 -4.55 10.29
C ALA A 355 42.07 -4.57 9.98
N TRP A 356 41.42 -5.69 10.31
CA TRP A 356 39.96 -5.82 10.28
C TRP A 356 39.37 -5.40 11.62
N THR A 357 38.41 -4.48 11.59
CA THR A 357 37.70 -4.01 12.79
C THR A 357 36.21 -4.25 12.61
N ALA A 358 35.57 -4.93 13.57
CA ALA A 358 34.13 -5.15 13.56
C ALA A 358 33.37 -3.83 13.66
N ALA A 359 32.19 -3.76 13.03
CA ALA A 359 31.32 -2.60 13.06
C ALA A 359 31.18 -2.05 14.49
N THR A 360 30.82 -2.89 15.47
CA THR A 360 30.72 -2.55 16.92
C THR A 360 31.82 -1.65 17.45
N SER A 361 33.06 -1.88 17.01
CA SER A 361 34.28 -1.31 17.59
C SER A 361 34.86 -0.18 16.73
N LEU A 362 34.22 0.16 15.61
CA LEU A 362 34.63 1.28 14.78
C LEU A 362 34.29 2.61 15.47
N GLY A 363 35.32 3.43 15.70
CA GLY A 363 35.16 4.80 16.21
C GLY A 363 34.62 5.82 15.19
N SER A 364 34.58 5.47 13.90
CA SER A 364 34.12 6.36 12.83
C SER A 364 32.70 5.99 12.35
N HIS A 365 31.76 6.92 12.51
CA HIS A 365 30.39 6.78 11.99
C HIS A 365 30.35 6.78 10.45
N ALA A 366 31.21 7.56 9.80
CA ALA A 366 31.30 7.59 8.34
C ALA A 366 31.74 6.24 7.77
N THR A 367 32.74 5.61 8.41
CA THR A 367 33.20 4.27 8.03
C THR A 367 32.09 3.24 8.19
N ARG A 368 31.36 3.28 9.31
CA ARG A 368 30.22 2.40 9.55
C ARG A 368 29.10 2.60 8.53
N THR A 369 28.84 3.85 8.14
CA THR A 369 27.83 4.19 7.11
C THR A 369 28.19 3.61 5.75
N ALA A 370 29.48 3.62 5.38
CA ALA A 370 29.96 3.04 4.13
C ALA A 370 29.77 1.50 4.06
N MET A 371 29.71 0.83 5.21
CA MET A 371 29.45 -0.61 5.31
C MET A 371 27.96 -0.96 5.26
N ALA A 372 27.05 0.01 5.37
CA ALA A 372 25.61 -0.23 5.48
C ALA A 372 24.87 0.21 4.21
N SER A 373 24.01 -0.65 3.67
CA SER A 373 23.22 -0.36 2.47
C SER A 373 21.79 -0.87 2.59
N ASN A 374 20.83 -0.14 2.01
CA ASN A 374 19.44 -0.59 1.86
C ASN A 374 19.24 -1.47 0.61
N SER A 375 20.31 -1.84 -0.11
CA SER A 375 20.20 -2.75 -1.24
C SER A 375 19.70 -4.12 -0.77
N PRO A 376 18.64 -4.67 -1.39
CA PRO A 376 18.18 -5.99 -1.02
C PRO A 376 19.22 -7.04 -1.42
N GLY A 377 19.19 -8.17 -0.71
CA GLY A 377 20.09 -9.29 -0.92
C GLY A 377 21.37 -9.24 -0.08
N LEU A 378 21.44 -8.35 0.89
CA LEU A 378 22.54 -8.24 1.85
C LEU A 378 22.21 -8.93 3.16
N PRO A 379 23.17 -9.55 3.86
CA PRO A 379 22.97 -10.00 5.23
C PRO A 379 22.64 -8.81 6.16
N PRO A 380 21.84 -9.00 7.21
CA PRO A 380 21.48 -7.93 8.16
C PRO A 380 22.70 -7.21 8.75
N PHE A 381 22.61 -5.88 8.89
CA PHE A 381 23.66 -5.06 9.51
C PHE A 381 23.42 -4.93 11.01
N VAL A 382 23.82 -5.97 11.74
CA VAL A 382 23.59 -6.13 13.19
C VAL A 382 24.85 -5.82 14.01
N TYR A 383 24.77 -5.99 15.34
CA TYR A 383 25.81 -5.59 16.30
C TYR A 383 26.19 -4.12 16.18
N ILE A 384 25.17 -3.28 16.18
CA ILE A 384 25.32 -1.85 16.32
C ILE A 384 24.36 -1.39 17.40
N ASP A 385 24.80 -0.44 18.20
CA ASP A 385 23.95 0.14 19.23
C ASP A 385 23.01 1.22 18.67
N GLN A 386 22.11 1.74 19.50
CA GLN A 386 21.12 2.74 19.08
C GLN A 386 21.79 4.05 18.61
N THR A 387 22.88 4.46 19.27
CA THR A 387 23.61 5.70 18.93
C THR A 387 24.33 5.55 17.59
N GLN A 388 25.01 4.41 17.41
CA GLN A 388 25.67 4.04 16.17
C GLN A 388 24.66 3.97 15.01
N SER A 389 23.48 3.39 15.25
CA SER A 389 22.40 3.28 14.26
C SER A 389 21.87 4.66 13.86
N TYR A 390 21.61 5.52 14.84
CA TYR A 390 21.18 6.90 14.59
C TYR A 390 22.19 7.67 13.72
N ASN A 391 23.49 7.57 14.05
CA ASN A 391 24.55 8.26 13.30
C ASN A 391 24.74 7.69 11.89
N VAL A 392 24.51 6.39 11.67
CA VAL A 392 24.49 5.81 10.32
C VAL A 392 23.35 6.42 9.50
N CYS A 393 22.14 6.54 10.06
CA CYS A 393 21.03 7.15 9.37
C CYS A 393 21.22 8.65 9.12
N ALA A 394 21.79 9.39 10.09
CA ALA A 394 22.06 10.82 9.97
C ALA A 394 23.02 11.19 8.82
N LEU A 395 23.85 10.24 8.39
CA LEU A 395 24.78 10.39 7.26
C LEU A 395 24.20 9.88 5.92
N LYS A 396 22.97 9.36 5.91
CA LYS A 396 22.23 8.95 4.71
C LYS A 396 21.23 10.02 4.28
N THR A 397 20.84 9.97 3.02
CA THR A 397 19.92 10.93 2.40
C THR A 397 18.79 10.22 1.66
N ALA A 398 17.56 10.74 1.78
CA ALA A 398 16.41 10.31 1.00
C ALA A 398 16.36 11.11 -0.33
N GLY A 399 17.36 10.92 -1.20
CA GLY A 399 17.50 11.71 -2.42
C GLY A 399 17.58 13.22 -2.14
N SER A 400 16.82 14.00 -2.92
CA SER A 400 16.70 15.45 -2.77
C SER A 400 15.92 15.89 -1.51
N TYR A 401 15.25 14.97 -0.81
CA TYR A 401 14.38 15.25 0.34
C TYR A 401 15.12 15.33 1.69
N GLY A 402 16.46 15.23 1.67
CA GLY A 402 17.32 15.57 2.79
C GLY A 402 17.80 14.39 3.64
N ALA A 403 18.31 14.71 4.83
CA ALA A 403 18.92 13.74 5.73
C ALA A 403 17.89 12.76 6.31
N MET A 404 18.33 11.53 6.54
CA MET A 404 17.55 10.50 7.20
C MET A 404 17.89 10.44 8.69
N LYS A 405 17.06 9.72 9.44
CA LYS A 405 17.23 9.44 10.86
C LYS A 405 16.68 8.07 11.19
N LEU A 406 16.98 7.61 12.40
CA LEU A 406 16.37 6.40 12.93
C LEU A 406 14.85 6.63 13.11
N PRO A 407 13.97 5.73 12.60
CA PRO A 407 12.53 5.87 12.73
C PRO A 407 12.11 6.02 14.20
N SER A 408 11.15 6.92 14.48
CA SER A 408 10.41 6.83 15.73
C SER A 408 9.43 5.65 15.66
N ARG A 409 8.91 5.25 16.81
CA ARG A 409 7.91 4.20 16.90
C ARG A 409 6.64 4.54 16.14
N LYS A 410 6.21 5.81 16.14
CA LYS A 410 5.08 6.26 15.31
C LYS A 410 5.33 6.07 13.81
N VAL A 411 6.53 6.38 13.33
CA VAL A 411 6.95 6.16 11.94
C VAL A 411 6.98 4.67 11.61
N GLN A 412 7.56 3.86 12.50
CA GLN A 412 7.64 2.42 12.29
C GLN A 412 6.24 1.80 12.19
N LEU A 413 5.34 2.15 13.10
CA LEU A 413 3.97 1.61 13.09
C LEU A 413 3.21 2.00 11.83
N ALA A 414 3.32 3.25 11.38
CA ALA A 414 2.66 3.71 10.16
C ALA A 414 3.20 2.96 8.93
N ALA A 415 4.52 2.89 8.77
CA ALA A 415 5.15 2.28 7.60
C ALA A 415 5.03 0.74 7.57
N ALA A 416 4.90 0.10 8.73
CA ALA A 416 4.70 -1.35 8.85
C ALA A 416 3.24 -1.80 8.63
N ALA A 417 2.30 -0.89 8.35
CA ALA A 417 0.89 -1.22 8.21
C ALA A 417 0.63 -2.23 7.08
N TRP A 418 -0.13 -3.28 7.39
CA TRP A 418 -0.54 -4.30 6.42
C TRP A 418 -1.56 -3.78 5.40
N SER A 419 -1.66 -4.48 4.27
CA SER A 419 -2.70 -4.22 3.28
C SER A 419 -4.08 -4.46 3.87
N SER A 420 -5.01 -3.54 3.63
CA SER A 420 -6.42 -3.68 4.03
C SER A 420 -7.15 -4.82 3.31
N ALA A 421 -6.53 -5.43 2.30
CA ALA A 421 -7.06 -6.62 1.62
C ALA A 421 -6.77 -7.93 2.37
N LEU A 422 -5.84 -7.92 3.34
CA LEU A 422 -5.50 -9.11 4.12
C LEU A 422 -6.46 -9.25 5.31
N SER A 423 -6.86 -10.48 5.60
CA SER A 423 -7.60 -10.80 6.83
C SER A 423 -6.63 -10.86 8.02
N ASP A 424 -7.13 -10.60 9.22
CA ASP A 424 -6.30 -10.71 10.43
C ASP A 424 -5.75 -12.12 10.64
N ALA A 425 -6.49 -13.16 10.26
CA ALA A 425 -6.01 -14.54 10.31
C ALA A 425 -4.83 -14.78 9.35
N THR A 426 -4.87 -14.17 8.16
CA THR A 426 -3.77 -14.22 7.20
C THR A 426 -2.55 -13.51 7.76
N ILE A 427 -2.74 -12.29 8.29
CA ILE A 427 -1.64 -11.50 8.87
C ILE A 427 -1.00 -12.26 10.03
N ALA A 428 -1.80 -12.74 10.99
CA ALA A 428 -1.30 -13.51 12.12
C ALA A 428 -0.54 -14.77 11.70
N THR A 429 -0.97 -15.45 10.62
CA THR A 429 -0.23 -16.60 10.08
C THR A 429 1.11 -16.17 9.48
N THR A 430 1.11 -15.08 8.72
CA THR A 430 2.31 -14.51 8.08
C THR A 430 3.32 -13.99 9.11
N GLU A 431 2.85 -13.38 10.20
CA GLU A 431 3.69 -12.87 11.30
C GLU A 431 4.18 -13.96 12.25
N ASN A 432 3.40 -15.02 12.53
CA ASN A 432 3.77 -16.06 13.49
C ASN A 432 4.51 -17.27 12.87
N GLY A 433 4.68 -17.31 11.55
CA GLY A 433 5.09 -18.49 10.79
C GLY A 433 6.22 -19.33 11.41
N THR A 434 6.02 -20.65 11.44
CA THR A 434 6.94 -21.65 12.04
C THR A 434 7.85 -22.35 11.02
N SER A 435 7.60 -22.13 9.72
CA SER A 435 8.37 -22.69 8.60
C SER A 435 8.46 -21.66 7.48
N ILE A 436 9.66 -21.46 6.91
CA ILE A 436 9.86 -20.55 5.78
C ILE A 436 9.58 -21.27 4.43
N ASN A 437 9.46 -22.60 4.43
CA ASN A 437 9.48 -23.40 3.19
C ASN A 437 8.13 -23.78 2.56
N THR A 438 7.00 -23.65 3.26
CA THR A 438 5.69 -24.02 2.69
C THR A 438 4.84 -22.82 2.29
N THR A 439 5.13 -21.63 2.83
CA THR A 439 4.52 -20.34 2.47
C THR A 439 5.29 -19.25 3.22
N HIS A 440 6.10 -18.46 2.52
CA HIS A 440 7.06 -17.50 3.10
C HIS A 440 6.44 -16.60 4.20
N ASN A 441 7.09 -16.49 5.36
CA ASN A 441 6.60 -15.80 6.57
C ASN A 441 7.60 -14.72 7.05
N CYS A 442 7.18 -13.85 7.97
CA CYS A 442 7.98 -12.71 8.44
C CYS A 442 8.84 -13.02 9.64
N ASN A 443 8.43 -13.99 10.44
CA ASN A 443 9.26 -14.48 11.51
C ASN A 443 10.23 -15.52 10.96
N THR A 444 11.52 -15.21 10.99
CA THR A 444 12.57 -16.14 10.59
C THR A 444 13.10 -16.97 11.77
N ASN A 445 12.60 -16.72 12.98
CA ASN A 445 12.91 -17.53 14.16
C ASN A 445 12.71 -19.01 13.92
N SER A 446 13.76 -19.78 14.17
CA SER A 446 13.68 -21.24 14.12
C SER A 446 13.10 -21.75 12.80
N GLY A 447 13.20 -20.96 11.72
CA GLY A 447 12.58 -21.22 10.42
C GLY A 447 12.89 -22.63 9.97
N SER A 448 11.94 -23.52 10.18
CA SER A 448 12.07 -24.91 9.78
C SER A 448 11.99 -24.96 8.25
N GLY A 449 12.76 -25.87 7.64
CA GLY A 449 12.62 -26.15 6.22
C GLY A 449 13.47 -25.37 5.22
N LEU A 450 14.29 -24.40 5.64
CA LEU A 450 15.39 -23.88 4.80
C LEU A 450 16.66 -24.72 5.01
N THR A 451 17.33 -25.05 3.91
CA THR A 451 18.66 -25.66 3.94
C THR A 451 19.69 -24.55 4.12
N TYR A 452 20.45 -24.61 5.20
CA TYR A 452 21.53 -23.65 5.45
C TYR A 452 22.77 -24.10 4.69
N ASP A 453 23.32 -23.19 3.91
CA ASP A 453 24.54 -23.43 3.15
C ASP A 453 25.77 -23.15 4.02
N ASP A 454 26.44 -24.17 4.55
CA ASP A 454 27.61 -23.98 5.41
C ASP A 454 28.95 -23.96 4.63
N LEU A 455 28.90 -23.80 3.30
CA LEU A 455 30.11 -23.67 2.49
C LEU A 455 30.88 -22.39 2.82
N ALA A 456 32.22 -22.47 2.76
CA ALA A 456 33.11 -21.32 2.96
C ALA A 456 32.79 -20.18 1.96
N THR A 457 32.39 -20.55 0.74
CA THR A 457 31.75 -19.68 -0.24
C THR A 457 30.32 -20.19 -0.45
N PRO A 458 29.30 -19.45 -0.01
CA PRO A 458 27.91 -19.92 -0.12
C PRO A 458 27.46 -19.96 -1.58
N GLY A 459 26.84 -21.06 -2.00
CA GLY A 459 26.04 -21.18 -3.22
C GLY A 459 24.63 -20.60 -3.08
N ASP A 460 24.07 -20.56 -1.86
CA ASP A 460 22.86 -19.81 -1.52
C ASP A 460 23.11 -18.77 -0.42
N LEU A 461 22.74 -17.52 -0.70
CA LEU A 461 22.90 -16.38 0.19
C LEU A 461 21.60 -16.03 0.93
N GLU A 462 20.50 -16.74 0.69
CA GLU A 462 19.21 -16.44 1.29
C GLU A 462 19.21 -16.67 2.81
N THR A 463 19.89 -17.71 3.29
CA THR A 463 20.02 -18.03 4.73
C THR A 463 21.35 -17.52 5.30
N LEU A 464 21.31 -16.46 6.10
CA LEU A 464 22.49 -15.85 6.74
C LEU A 464 22.12 -15.40 8.15
N PRO A 465 22.82 -15.82 9.24
CA PRO A 465 24.12 -16.48 9.31
C PRO A 465 24.07 -18.02 9.15
N GLY A 466 25.22 -18.65 8.90
CA GLY A 466 25.34 -20.00 8.35
C GLY A 466 26.05 -21.00 9.27
N CYS A 467 25.37 -21.42 10.34
CA CYS A 467 25.77 -22.57 11.16
C CYS A 467 24.76 -22.84 12.28
N SER A 468 24.61 -24.11 12.67
CA SER A 468 23.89 -24.46 13.89
C SER A 468 24.71 -24.14 15.14
N LYS A 469 24.06 -24.14 16.32
CA LYS A 469 24.72 -24.00 17.64
C LYS A 469 25.91 -24.97 17.81
N THR A 470 25.83 -26.14 17.19
CA THR A 470 26.86 -27.18 17.21
C THR A 470 28.02 -26.92 16.24
N ASP A 471 27.79 -26.21 15.13
CA ASP A 471 28.78 -26.04 14.06
C ASP A 471 29.65 -24.78 14.25
N CYS A 472 29.12 -23.75 14.93
CA CYS A 472 29.83 -22.47 15.07
C CYS A 472 30.67 -22.30 16.32
N ASN A 473 30.63 -23.26 17.26
CA ASN A 473 31.36 -23.23 18.53
C ASN A 473 31.21 -21.88 19.28
N VAL A 474 30.07 -21.20 19.08
CA VAL A 474 29.75 -19.95 19.77
C VAL A 474 29.29 -20.31 21.18
N GLY A 475 30.09 -19.92 22.18
CA GLY A 475 29.74 -20.11 23.60
C GLY A 475 28.53 -19.25 23.97
N GLY A 476 27.32 -19.78 23.78
CA GLY A 476 26.07 -19.06 24.07
C GLY A 476 24.82 -19.81 23.59
N ALA A 477 23.67 -19.53 24.21
CA ALA A 477 22.40 -20.16 23.90
C ALA A 477 21.70 -19.48 22.69
N GLY A 478 22.00 -19.92 21.46
CA GLY A 478 21.21 -19.52 20.27
C GLY A 478 21.76 -20.09 18.96
N SER A 479 20.88 -20.50 18.05
CA SER A 479 21.23 -20.81 16.65
C SER A 479 21.14 -19.52 15.84
N LEU A 480 22.14 -19.24 14.99
CA LEU A 480 22.13 -18.05 14.15
C LEU A 480 21.31 -18.31 12.88
N ARG A 481 20.07 -17.82 12.80
CA ARG A 481 19.10 -18.07 11.72
C ARG A 481 18.34 -16.79 11.36
N ALA A 482 18.94 -15.96 10.52
CA ALA A 482 18.24 -14.87 9.84
C ALA A 482 18.23 -15.13 8.32
N VAL A 483 17.49 -14.31 7.58
CA VAL A 483 17.56 -14.29 6.11
C VAL A 483 18.17 -12.97 5.67
N ARG A 484 18.68 -12.95 4.45
CA ARG A 484 19.17 -11.69 3.86
C ARG A 484 18.01 -10.70 3.74
N THR A 485 18.33 -9.44 3.96
CA THR A 485 17.36 -8.36 3.97
C THR A 485 16.79 -8.15 2.56
N GLY A 486 15.46 -8.08 2.46
CA GLY A 486 14.77 -8.03 1.17
C GLY A 486 14.86 -9.29 0.31
N GLY A 487 15.28 -10.43 0.91
CA GLY A 487 15.39 -11.72 0.25
C GLY A 487 14.07 -12.28 -0.26
N THR A 488 14.14 -13.38 -1.01
CA THR A 488 12.93 -14.05 -1.55
C THR A 488 12.05 -14.63 -0.44
N SER A 489 12.65 -14.95 0.70
CA SER A 489 11.97 -15.54 1.86
C SER A 489 11.10 -14.56 2.63
N THR A 490 11.26 -13.25 2.44
CA THR A 490 10.46 -12.22 3.11
C THR A 490 9.53 -11.49 2.13
N THR A 491 9.30 -12.05 0.95
CA THR A 491 8.46 -11.42 -0.11
C THR A 491 7.00 -11.26 0.28
N ASN A 492 6.50 -12.05 1.24
CA ASN A 492 5.16 -11.89 1.80
C ASN A 492 5.10 -10.83 2.92
N CYS A 493 6.26 -10.32 3.36
CA CYS A 493 6.42 -9.42 4.50
C CYS A 493 6.48 -7.98 4.07
N VAL A 494 5.49 -7.61 3.26
CA VAL A 494 5.46 -6.33 2.57
C VAL A 494 4.30 -5.54 3.12
N SER A 495 4.63 -4.41 3.74
CA SER A 495 3.63 -3.42 4.16
C SER A 495 2.81 -2.93 2.97
N ARG A 496 1.70 -2.27 3.24
CA ARG A 496 0.90 -1.61 2.22
C ARG A 496 1.69 -0.57 1.41
N TYR A 497 2.77 -0.01 1.97
CA TYR A 497 3.63 0.95 1.29
C TYR A 497 4.76 0.29 0.49
N GLY A 498 4.89 -1.03 0.56
CA GLY A 498 5.93 -1.78 -0.14
C GLY A 498 7.23 -1.95 0.64
N ALA A 499 7.32 -1.42 1.87
CA ALA A 499 8.44 -1.71 2.78
C ALA A 499 8.39 -3.19 3.13
N GLN A 500 9.48 -3.89 2.83
CA GLN A 500 9.67 -5.30 3.09
C GLN A 500 10.42 -5.48 4.40
N ASP A 501 10.06 -6.54 5.11
CA ASP A 501 10.75 -7.02 6.30
C ASP A 501 10.64 -6.10 7.53
N MET A 502 9.71 -5.16 7.50
CA MET A 502 9.59 -4.15 8.56
C MET A 502 8.97 -4.67 9.87
N VAL A 503 8.25 -5.79 9.76
CA VAL A 503 7.61 -6.52 10.86
C VAL A 503 8.38 -7.79 11.23
N GLY A 504 9.45 -8.12 10.50
CA GLY A 504 10.08 -9.44 10.48
C GLY A 504 11.60 -9.41 10.36
N ASN A 505 12.20 -10.60 10.26
CA ASN A 505 13.63 -10.90 10.16
C ASN A 505 14.57 -10.42 11.29
N VAL A 506 14.66 -9.13 11.60
CA VAL A 506 15.44 -8.65 12.76
C VAL A 506 14.74 -7.52 13.51
N TYR A 507 15.16 -7.31 14.75
CA TYR A 507 14.70 -6.13 15.47
C TYR A 507 15.39 -4.92 14.89
N GLU A 508 14.63 -3.85 14.71
CA GLU A 508 15.19 -2.58 14.27
C GLU A 508 15.21 -1.62 15.45
N TRP A 509 16.36 -0.96 15.66
CA TRP A 509 16.43 0.17 16.58
C TRP A 509 15.46 1.27 16.16
N LEU A 510 14.77 1.84 17.15
CA LEU A 510 13.94 3.03 17.02
C LEU A 510 14.59 4.18 17.77
N SER A 511 14.23 5.42 17.47
CA SER A 511 14.82 6.58 18.18
C SER A 511 14.27 6.77 19.60
N ASP A 512 13.17 6.12 19.94
CA ASP A 512 12.51 6.24 21.24
C ASP A 512 13.35 5.68 22.39
N GLN A 513 13.23 6.32 23.55
CA GLN A 513 13.96 5.93 24.76
C GLN A 513 13.07 5.98 26.00
N LEU A 514 13.35 5.07 26.92
CA LEU A 514 12.78 5.05 28.26
C LEU A 514 13.85 5.51 29.26
N GLY A 515 13.47 6.39 30.18
CA GLY A 515 14.35 6.86 31.25
C GLY A 515 14.72 5.76 32.25
N ALA A 516 15.49 6.14 33.26
CA ALA A 516 15.88 5.23 34.33
C ALA A 516 14.65 4.72 35.12
N CYS A 517 14.47 3.40 35.18
CA CYS A 517 13.43 2.77 35.98
C CYS A 517 13.82 2.68 37.47
N SER A 518 12.86 2.93 38.37
CA SER A 518 13.01 2.75 39.82
C SER A 518 13.02 1.25 40.23
N GLY A 519 13.41 0.99 41.48
CA GLY A 519 13.47 -0.37 42.06
C GLY A 519 12.15 -0.89 42.67
N ALA A 520 12.23 -2.08 43.29
CA ALA A 520 11.15 -3.06 43.44
C ALA A 520 9.86 -2.71 44.22
N ALA A 521 9.77 -1.58 44.94
CA ALA A 521 8.59 -1.28 45.76
C ALA A 521 7.45 -0.59 44.98
N ALA A 522 7.80 0.17 43.95
CA ALA A 522 6.87 0.82 43.02
C ALA A 522 7.65 1.06 41.73
N TYR A 523 7.65 0.08 40.82
CA TYR A 523 8.37 0.19 39.56
C TYR A 523 7.73 1.32 38.73
N THR A 524 8.47 2.41 38.60
CA THR A 524 8.12 3.58 37.80
C THR A 524 9.23 3.82 36.81
N CYS A 525 8.93 3.76 35.52
CA CYS A 525 9.80 4.21 34.45
C CYS A 525 9.14 5.40 33.77
N ALA A 526 9.82 6.54 33.67
CA ALA A 526 9.33 7.65 32.87
C ALA A 526 9.86 7.53 31.44
N GLY A 527 9.00 7.67 30.44
CA GLY A 527 9.40 7.91 29.07
C GLY A 527 10.34 9.11 29.01
N ALA A 528 11.38 9.00 28.20
CA ALA A 528 12.37 10.06 28.06
C ALA A 528 12.20 10.73 26.70
N ALA A 529 12.54 12.01 26.62
CA ALA A 529 12.90 12.58 25.33
C ALA A 529 14.09 11.78 24.79
N SER A 530 14.09 11.49 23.49
CA SER A 530 15.23 10.80 22.89
C SER A 530 16.48 11.66 23.05
N GLY A 531 17.53 11.10 23.66
CA GLY A 531 18.85 11.73 23.70
C GLY A 531 19.55 11.74 22.34
N LEU A 532 18.98 11.07 21.32
CA LEU A 532 19.50 10.95 19.97
C LEU A 532 18.73 11.86 19.00
N ASP A 533 17.40 11.86 19.08
CA ASP A 533 16.50 12.65 18.24
C ASP A 533 15.68 13.63 19.07
N ALA A 534 16.16 14.88 19.17
CA ALA A 534 15.47 15.92 19.92
C ALA A 534 14.06 16.25 19.39
N THR A 535 13.71 15.83 18.16
CA THR A 535 12.36 15.99 17.60
C THR A 535 11.42 14.84 17.99
N ASN A 536 11.95 13.72 18.48
CA ASN A 536 11.15 12.60 18.94
C ASN A 536 10.74 12.78 20.41
N THR A 537 9.45 13.04 20.60
CA THR A 537 8.80 13.20 21.91
C THR A 537 7.71 12.15 22.14
N ASP A 538 7.65 11.09 21.32
CA ASP A 538 6.56 10.10 21.31
C ASP A 538 6.35 9.45 22.70
N PHE A 539 7.42 9.26 23.49
CA PHE A 539 7.37 8.73 24.86
C PHE A 539 7.49 9.77 25.99
N GLN A 540 7.92 11.01 25.71
CA GLN A 540 8.39 11.97 26.73
C GLN A 540 7.35 12.29 27.83
N THR A 541 6.06 12.18 27.53
CA THR A 541 4.96 12.57 28.43
C THR A 541 4.38 11.40 29.23
N TYR A 542 4.98 10.22 29.15
CA TYR A 542 4.36 9.00 29.66
C TYR A 542 5.13 8.38 30.83
N SER A 543 4.42 8.00 31.89
CA SER A 543 4.97 7.24 33.01
C SER A 543 4.45 5.81 32.96
N PHE A 544 5.36 4.84 32.81
CA PHE A 544 5.10 3.42 32.97
C PHE A 544 5.15 3.11 34.47
N THR A 545 3.99 2.98 35.12
CA THR A 545 3.92 2.59 36.54
C THR A 545 3.31 1.20 36.70
N GLY A 546 3.91 0.36 37.53
CA GLY A 546 3.44 -1.00 37.81
C GLY A 546 3.41 -1.30 39.31
N ALA A 547 2.26 -1.75 39.79
CA ALA A 547 2.12 -2.34 41.14
C ALA A 547 2.65 -3.78 41.11
N ALA A 548 3.40 -4.16 42.15
CA ALA A 548 3.98 -5.48 42.33
C ALA A 548 2.96 -6.60 42.08
N ASP A 549 3.19 -7.44 41.07
CA ASP A 549 2.48 -8.69 40.88
C ASP A 549 3.03 -9.75 41.84
N GLY A 550 2.71 -9.58 43.13
CA GLY A 550 2.29 -10.67 44.02
C GLY A 550 3.10 -11.97 44.16
N ALA A 551 4.33 -12.07 43.67
CA ALA A 551 5.20 -13.23 43.85
C ALA A 551 6.64 -12.78 44.11
N GLY A 552 6.92 -12.32 45.34
CA GLY A 552 8.30 -12.11 45.79
C GLY A 552 9.06 -13.43 45.94
N PRO A 553 10.32 -13.44 46.44
CA PRO A 553 11.37 -12.43 46.37
C PRO A 553 12.38 -12.84 45.29
N GLY A 554 12.33 -12.16 44.14
CA GLY A 554 13.25 -12.34 43.02
C GLY A 554 12.73 -11.50 41.85
N GLY A 555 13.38 -10.37 41.56
CA GLY A 555 12.89 -9.36 40.62
C GLY A 555 12.65 -9.89 39.20
N GLN A 556 11.40 -10.16 38.86
CA GLN A 556 10.98 -10.51 37.51
C GLN A 556 10.40 -9.30 36.80
N ALA A 557 10.76 -9.14 35.52
CA ALA A 557 10.26 -8.11 34.61
C ALA A 557 8.73 -8.10 34.52
N ILE A 558 8.17 -7.01 33.98
CA ILE A 558 6.90 -7.09 33.26
C ILE A 558 7.19 -8.02 32.08
N THR A 559 7.06 -9.32 32.32
CA THR A 559 7.95 -10.32 31.70
C THR A 559 7.52 -10.71 30.31
N ASN A 560 6.25 -10.52 29.95
CA ASN A 560 5.68 -10.51 28.60
C ASN A 560 4.19 -10.20 28.74
N TYR A 561 3.72 -9.07 28.23
CA TYR A 561 2.27 -8.84 28.11
C TYR A 561 1.84 -9.19 26.68
N SER A 562 1.25 -10.38 26.52
CA SER A 562 0.55 -10.74 25.29
C SER A 562 -0.73 -9.93 25.23
N MET A 563 -0.90 -9.17 24.14
CA MET A 563 -2.05 -8.29 24.05
C MET A 563 -3.36 -9.07 23.93
N ASP A 564 -3.36 -10.25 23.31
CA ASP A 564 -4.54 -11.08 23.05
C ASP A 564 -5.23 -11.68 24.30
N ALA A 565 -4.56 -11.67 25.46
CA ALA A 565 -5.08 -12.26 26.69
C ALA A 565 -5.89 -11.28 27.57
N GLY A 566 -5.96 -10.00 27.18
CA GLY A 566 -6.64 -8.94 27.93
C GLY A 566 -8.06 -8.62 27.43
N THR A 567 -8.94 -8.18 28.33
CA THR A 567 -10.17 -7.48 27.94
C THR A 567 -9.83 -5.98 27.90
N PHE A 568 -10.17 -5.22 26.85
CA PHE A 568 -9.58 -3.88 26.60
C PHE A 568 -10.57 -2.70 26.68
N SER A 569 -10.19 -1.45 27.01
CA SER A 569 -11.12 -0.29 27.07
C SER A 569 -11.15 0.58 25.81
N SER A 570 -12.30 1.23 25.56
CA SER A 570 -12.71 1.86 24.29
C SER A 570 -12.37 3.35 24.11
N THR A 571 -11.71 4.01 25.06
CA THR A 571 -11.52 5.48 24.97
C THR A 571 -10.11 5.93 24.60
N ARG A 572 -9.08 5.09 24.79
CA ARG A 572 -7.67 5.52 24.72
C ARG A 572 -6.76 4.40 24.17
N PHE A 573 -6.35 4.48 22.90
CA PHE A 573 -5.30 3.63 22.31
C PHE A 573 -3.95 4.31 22.49
N ILE A 574 -2.93 3.65 23.03
CA ILE A 574 -1.59 4.17 23.16
C ILE A 574 -0.86 3.86 21.86
N ILE A 575 -0.88 4.81 20.93
CA ILE A 575 -0.39 4.60 19.56
C ILE A 575 1.02 4.03 19.54
N PRO A 576 2.01 4.64 20.22
CA PRO A 576 3.38 4.13 20.17
C PRO A 576 3.53 2.71 20.74
N LEU A 577 2.67 2.29 21.66
CA LEU A 577 2.77 0.97 22.28
C LEU A 577 1.96 -0.10 21.55
N GLY A 578 1.02 0.27 20.68
CA GLY A 578 0.05 -0.68 20.11
C GLY A 578 -0.96 -1.21 21.14
N LEU A 579 -1.03 -0.58 22.31
CA LEU A 579 -1.80 -1.06 23.46
C LEU A 579 -3.07 -0.25 23.68
N LEU A 580 -4.09 -0.87 24.25
CA LEU A 580 -5.26 -0.16 24.76
C LEU A 580 -5.06 0.20 26.24
N ALA A 581 -5.35 1.45 26.60
CA ALA A 581 -5.32 1.91 27.97
C ALA A 581 -6.70 1.82 28.61
N VAL A 582 -6.75 1.65 29.94
CA VAL A 582 -8.00 1.52 30.71
C VAL A 582 -8.04 2.52 31.86
N GLY A 583 -9.25 2.98 32.19
CA GLY A 583 -9.60 3.48 33.51
C GLY A 583 -10.43 4.77 33.53
N SER A 584 -11.56 4.71 34.21
CA SER A 584 -12.45 5.82 34.60
C SER A 584 -11.92 6.67 35.77
N ALA A 585 -10.61 6.63 36.08
CA ALA A 585 -10.06 7.17 37.33
C ALA A 585 -8.88 8.15 37.20
N ASN A 586 -8.44 8.55 36.01
CA ASN A 586 -7.53 9.70 35.88
C ASN A 586 -7.79 10.48 34.59
N ALA A 587 -8.08 11.77 34.76
CA ALA A 587 -8.30 12.70 33.67
C ALA A 587 -7.04 12.94 32.81
N SER A 588 -5.84 12.57 33.31
CA SER A 588 -4.55 12.75 32.63
C SER A 588 -3.86 11.41 32.31
N PHE A 589 -3.15 11.36 31.18
CA PHE A 589 -2.29 10.24 30.77
C PHE A 589 -0.98 10.13 31.58
N ASP A 590 -0.78 11.02 32.56
CA ASP A 590 0.49 11.20 33.26
C ASP A 590 0.87 10.00 34.17
N SER A 591 -0.07 9.11 34.47
CA SER A 591 0.18 7.90 35.26
C SER A 591 -0.65 6.72 34.75
N PHE A 592 -0.12 5.96 33.79
CA PHE A 592 -0.72 4.70 33.39
C PHE A 592 -0.20 3.57 34.30
N LEU A 593 -1.14 2.92 34.99
CA LEU A 593 -0.90 1.68 35.73
C LEU A 593 -1.17 0.49 34.81
N LEU A 594 -0.12 -0.30 34.51
CA LEU A 594 -0.23 -1.48 33.64
C LEU A 594 -1.17 -2.56 34.20
N THR A 595 -1.57 -2.45 35.48
CA THR A 595 -2.48 -3.38 36.17
C THR A 595 -3.96 -3.17 35.87
N ALA A 596 -4.35 -2.13 35.12
CA ALA A 596 -5.76 -1.75 34.97
C ALA A 596 -6.45 -2.24 33.69
N VAL A 597 -5.87 -3.14 32.88
CA VAL A 597 -6.44 -3.51 31.56
C VAL A 597 -7.69 -4.42 31.66
N VAL A 598 -8.90 -3.84 31.66
CA VAL A 598 -10.20 -4.55 31.58
C VAL A 598 -11.26 -3.82 30.70
N GLY A 599 -11.79 -4.51 29.69
CA GLY A 599 -13.16 -4.52 29.10
C GLY A 599 -13.64 -3.40 28.13
N ALA A 600 -14.20 -3.81 26.96
CA ALA A 600 -14.94 -3.08 25.87
C ALA A 600 -14.33 -3.15 24.42
N GLY A 601 -15.03 -3.62 23.38
CA GLY A 601 -16.25 -3.07 22.78
C GLY A 601 -16.04 -2.54 21.35
N ASN A 602 -14.96 -1.78 21.08
CA ASN A 602 -14.71 -1.12 19.77
C ASN A 602 -13.35 -1.41 19.11
N PHE A 603 -12.40 -2.02 19.81
CA PHE A 603 -11.16 -2.49 19.19
C PHE A 603 -11.22 -4.00 19.01
N ASP A 604 -10.88 -4.47 17.82
CA ASP A 604 -10.85 -5.90 17.49
C ASP A 604 -9.49 -6.48 17.91
N PRO A 605 -9.43 -7.35 18.94
CA PRO A 605 -8.18 -7.95 19.41
C PRO A 605 -7.45 -8.73 18.32
N ALA A 606 -8.17 -9.22 17.31
CA ALA A 606 -7.58 -9.90 16.17
C ALA A 606 -6.61 -8.99 15.39
N LYS A 607 -6.66 -7.66 15.56
CA LYS A 607 -5.75 -6.68 14.93
C LYS A 607 -4.32 -6.70 15.47
N LEU A 608 -4.08 -7.38 16.59
CA LEU A 608 -2.77 -7.42 17.26
C LEU A 608 -1.99 -8.69 16.96
N HIS A 609 -2.60 -9.71 16.36
CA HIS A 609 -1.89 -10.85 15.75
C HIS A 609 -0.91 -11.63 16.67
N GLY A 610 -1.07 -11.57 18.00
CA GLY A 610 -0.13 -12.19 18.94
C GLY A 610 1.08 -11.32 19.31
N ASP A 611 1.07 -10.05 18.89
CA ASP A 611 2.08 -9.06 19.24
C ASP A 611 2.18 -8.85 20.76
N TYR A 612 3.36 -8.39 21.20
CA TYR A 612 3.66 -8.24 22.62
C TYR A 612 4.45 -6.96 22.91
N PHE A 613 4.36 -6.56 24.17
CA PHE A 613 5.14 -5.49 24.73
C PHE A 613 6.01 -6.00 25.89
N TYR A 614 7.29 -5.63 25.89
CA TYR A 614 8.27 -6.10 26.88
C TYR A 614 9.13 -4.96 27.43
N ILE A 615 9.27 -4.91 28.77
CA ILE A 615 10.20 -4.01 29.47
C ILE A 615 11.08 -4.85 30.42
N ASN A 616 12.40 -4.90 30.19
CA ASN A 616 13.31 -5.63 31.08
C ASN A 616 13.67 -4.80 32.32
N ASN A 617 13.44 -5.29 33.53
CA ASN A 617 13.72 -4.58 34.78
C ASN A 617 15.02 -5.00 35.49
N ALA A 618 15.86 -5.83 34.86
CA ALA A 618 17.04 -6.42 35.50
C ALA A 618 18.14 -5.40 35.88
N THR A 619 18.12 -4.20 35.30
CA THR A 619 19.07 -3.13 35.64
C THR A 619 18.32 -1.88 36.09
N VAL A 620 18.25 -1.69 37.42
CA VAL A 620 17.71 -0.48 38.07
C VAL A 620 18.60 0.71 37.72
N GLY A 621 18.00 1.87 37.42
CA GLY A 621 18.75 3.10 37.17
C GLY A 621 19.27 3.29 35.74
N ALA A 622 19.13 2.31 34.85
CA ALA A 622 19.58 2.42 33.45
C ALA A 622 18.45 2.86 32.50
N SER A 623 18.78 3.74 31.55
CA SER A 623 17.93 4.09 30.40
C SER A 623 17.80 2.92 29.42
N ARG A 624 16.74 2.90 28.61
CA ARG A 624 16.51 1.85 27.61
C ARG A 624 16.24 2.45 26.25
N GLY A 625 16.74 1.81 25.20
CA GLY A 625 16.35 2.09 23.83
C GLY A 625 15.18 1.20 23.41
N ALA A 626 14.39 1.70 22.46
CA ALA A 626 13.29 0.97 21.86
C ALA A 626 13.72 0.19 20.62
N ILE A 627 13.18 -1.03 20.50
CA ILE A 627 13.30 -1.85 19.29
C ILE A 627 11.93 -2.40 18.91
N GLY A 628 11.67 -2.53 17.61
CA GLY A 628 10.40 -3.04 17.08
C GLY A 628 10.62 -4.03 15.93
N GLY A 629 9.55 -4.70 15.51
CA GLY A 629 9.59 -5.73 14.45
C GLY A 629 9.80 -7.12 15.03
N GLY A 630 10.67 -7.93 14.42
CA GLY A 630 10.85 -9.33 14.80
C GLY A 630 12.14 -9.64 15.57
N TYR A 631 12.05 -10.28 16.74
CA TYR A 631 13.25 -10.84 17.38
C TYR A 631 13.59 -12.16 16.71
N TRP A 632 14.74 -12.37 16.09
CA TRP A 632 15.03 -13.66 15.42
C TRP A 632 15.86 -14.67 16.22
N VAL A 633 16.14 -14.36 17.48
CA VAL A 633 16.86 -15.29 18.36
C VAL A 633 15.85 -15.92 19.32
N VAL A 634 15.71 -17.25 19.33
CA VAL A 634 14.80 -17.97 20.26
C VAL A 634 13.29 -17.73 20.05
N GLY A 635 12.72 -18.19 18.93
CA GLY A 635 11.29 -18.58 18.85
C GLY A 635 10.24 -17.55 19.26
N ALA A 636 10.60 -16.27 19.32
CA ALA A 636 9.75 -15.18 19.77
C ALA A 636 8.82 -14.68 18.63
N PRO A 637 7.69 -14.03 18.94
CA PRO A 637 6.82 -13.48 17.90
C PRO A 637 7.50 -12.36 17.10
N SER A 638 7.05 -12.18 15.85
CA SER A 638 7.31 -11.00 15.04
C SER A 638 5.99 -10.30 14.79
N GLY A 639 6.02 -9.02 14.48
CA GLY A 639 4.82 -8.31 14.05
C GLY A 639 4.92 -6.81 14.22
N ARG A 640 3.87 -6.15 13.74
CA ARG A 640 3.81 -4.69 13.67
C ARG A 640 3.91 -4.04 15.05
N PHE A 641 3.17 -4.56 16.03
CA PHE A 641 3.06 -3.98 17.36
C PHE A 641 4.05 -4.58 18.37
N VAL A 642 4.89 -5.54 18.00
CA VAL A 642 6.01 -5.97 18.85
C VAL A 642 6.88 -4.78 19.23
N LEU A 643 7.13 -4.60 20.54
CA LEU A 643 7.98 -3.56 21.09
C LEU A 643 8.78 -4.05 22.30
N GLY A 644 10.10 -3.90 22.22
CA GLY A 644 11.04 -4.16 23.30
C GLY A 644 11.64 -2.87 23.87
N LEU A 645 11.57 -2.71 25.20
CA LEU A 645 12.23 -1.66 25.98
C LEU A 645 13.15 -2.28 27.03
N TYR A 646 14.23 -2.93 26.57
CA TYR A 646 15.00 -3.81 27.45
C TYR A 646 16.52 -3.69 27.41
N VAL A 647 17.06 -3.08 26.36
CA VAL A 647 18.50 -2.90 26.17
C VAL A 647 18.88 -1.46 26.45
N VAL A 648 20.04 -1.24 27.08
CA VAL A 648 20.56 0.12 27.19
C VAL A 648 20.88 0.65 25.78
N PRO A 649 20.75 1.96 25.50
CA PRO A 649 21.05 2.53 24.18
C PRO A 649 22.45 2.19 23.62
N ALA A 650 23.40 1.83 24.49
CA ALA A 650 24.76 1.42 24.15
C ALA A 650 24.93 -0.10 23.92
N SER A 651 23.88 -0.91 24.05
CA SER A 651 23.95 -2.35 23.78
C SER A 651 23.99 -2.62 22.28
N ALA A 652 24.86 -3.54 21.86
CA ALA A 652 24.88 -4.07 20.50
C ALA A 652 24.55 -5.57 20.55
N GLY A 653 23.58 -6.01 19.74
CA GLY A 653 23.10 -7.38 19.73
C GLY A 653 23.11 -7.99 18.33
N ILE A 654 23.21 -9.31 18.26
CA ILE A 654 23.13 -10.06 17.00
C ILE A 654 21.75 -9.98 16.34
N SER A 655 20.72 -9.69 17.14
CA SER A 655 19.34 -9.68 16.69
C SER A 655 18.81 -8.30 16.31
N ILE A 656 19.66 -7.27 16.39
CA ILE A 656 19.24 -5.87 16.31
C ILE A 656 20.01 -5.17 15.21
N GLY A 657 19.29 -4.79 14.16
CA GLY A 657 19.74 -3.99 13.03
C GLY A 657 19.11 -2.60 13.05
N LEU A 658 18.95 -2.03 11.86
CA LEU A 658 18.40 -0.69 11.69
C LEU A 658 17.73 -0.51 10.33
N ARG A 659 16.87 0.49 10.28
CA ARG A 659 16.32 1.08 9.06
C ARG A 659 16.38 2.59 9.18
N CYS A 660 16.42 3.33 8.08
CA CYS A 660 16.41 4.79 8.12
C CYS A 660 15.13 5.34 7.48
N ALA A 661 14.65 6.45 8.02
CA ALA A 661 13.51 7.21 7.49
C ALA A 661 13.85 8.70 7.40
N SER A 662 13.24 9.42 6.48
CA SER A 662 13.31 10.89 6.47
C SER A 662 12.55 11.47 7.66
N ALA A 663 12.85 12.73 7.99
CA ALA A 663 11.91 13.53 8.77
C ALA A 663 10.59 13.72 7.99
N PRO A 664 9.49 14.11 8.67
CA PRO A 664 8.27 14.51 7.99
C PRO A 664 8.56 15.61 6.96
N LEU A 665 8.18 15.35 5.72
CA LEU A 665 8.29 16.22 4.58
C LEU A 665 7.05 17.10 4.50
N ALA A 666 7.25 18.34 4.08
CA ALA A 666 6.15 19.27 3.84
C ALA A 666 5.24 18.72 2.73
N ASP A 667 3.92 18.91 2.92
CA ASP A 667 2.89 18.58 1.94
C ASP A 667 2.67 19.71 0.93
#